data_AF-A0A194UNA8-F1
#
_entry.id   AF-A0A194UNA8-F1
#
_cell.length_a   1.000
_cell.length_b   1.000
_cell.length_c   1.000
_cell.angle_alpha   90.00
_cell.angle_beta   90.00
_cell.angle_gamma   90.00
#
_symmetry.space_group_name_H-M   'P 1'
#
loop_
_entity.id
_entity.type
_entity.pdbx_description
1 polymer ?
#
loop_
_entity_poly.entity_id
_entity_poly.type
_entity_poly.pdbx_seq_one_letter_code
_entity_poly.pdbx_strand_id
1 'polypeptide(L)'
;MAQTLSAEPPLGALLNSLNGLDLYEDAKRYVSESVITDSRAVASYNWLDREDPTVVIPGKPPKWTPLTKARQLEPDNGQYFRDPNAAHYSKHPFEPAITAVLAMDSNISRDVDIVACGSTLGNLLRFIRGEDKQFRMLVELVEGTVFFIRRENTARELIPDVKGYGHSFPEAYTTWDAEVKGSVSHQRVLSYQFGGLGILLRFEGDGYLLDGGEEKHGNHKPSSIRDLDATQTVDELVAELNRNRLAGAQPANGGSLEVAHGGDLVSQDRVFELKTRSVRRKESETYEDTFGDQLPRLWVAQIPNFILAYHKHGLFEEEDIGVRDVRSDIKSWERDHVDVLSRLAALLHHIADLVRSRPDGKLELRHKTIGNLEVREQLADAGDALSASVRTLWAKARAVNDGVTSGESASDPDSDASSLNWDEGSEPDFTAELVAQSPHAPSSFSSVINKVERANKMASFEILVPSEADVGRIAEIHLAAMNSNILLHAQFPTSEALQNLEPFLASLTISQLKDPKVGVLVARHSQLQDIISFIKWDLPVSEGHFEEEIEDFKWSDGCCQRYLDEYAFLAEQAKQRAIGDLLCYRVTFVCTDPRWQGHGAGSVLTRKVMGEARATGVPVYLESTLEAVKMYETLGFEQLDEFEMVIPKRDGSGTQIYKEVCMLWRPEMQ
;
A
#
# COMPACT_ATOMS: atom_id res chain seq x y z
N MET A 1 -16.53 -19.16 20.93
CA MET A 1 -16.90 -17.93 21.66
C MET A 1 -16.60 -16.77 20.73
N ALA A 2 -17.52 -15.84 20.52
CA ALA A 2 -17.22 -14.63 19.76
C ALA A 2 -16.13 -13.87 20.53
N GLN A 3 -14.94 -13.71 19.94
CA GLN A 3 -13.92 -12.81 20.49
C GLN A 3 -14.48 -11.40 20.40
N THR A 4 -14.75 -10.79 21.55
CA THR A 4 -15.12 -9.38 21.65
C THR A 4 -13.95 -8.56 21.11
N LEU A 5 -14.18 -7.80 20.04
CA LEU A 5 -13.19 -6.84 19.52
C LEU A 5 -12.77 -5.90 20.66
N SER A 6 -11.46 -5.74 20.87
CA SER A 6 -10.91 -4.82 21.86
C SER A 6 -11.33 -3.40 21.52
N ALA A 7 -11.82 -2.66 22.51
CA ALA A 7 -12.22 -1.26 22.34
C ALA A 7 -11.02 -0.41 21.91
N GLU A 8 -11.22 0.49 20.95
CA GLU A 8 -10.18 1.44 20.54
C GLU A 8 -9.80 2.37 21.71
N PRO A 9 -8.49 2.61 21.96
CA PRO A 9 -8.03 3.61 22.92
C PRO A 9 -8.58 5.01 22.58
N PRO A 10 -8.73 5.91 23.57
CA PRO A 10 -9.16 7.27 23.31
C PRO A 10 -8.22 8.00 22.34
N LEU A 11 -8.72 9.09 21.75
CA LEU A 11 -7.99 9.91 20.80
C LEU A 11 -7.80 11.30 21.37
N GLY A 12 -6.58 11.83 21.29
CA GLY A 12 -6.31 13.23 21.63
C GLY A 12 -6.85 14.20 20.58
N ALA A 13 -6.66 15.50 20.82
CA ALA A 13 -7.10 16.53 19.88
C ALA A 13 -6.39 16.38 18.52
N LEU A 14 -7.10 16.71 17.44
CA LEU A 14 -6.51 16.78 16.10
C LEU A 14 -5.62 18.02 16.01
N LEU A 15 -4.36 17.80 15.62
CA LEU A 15 -3.35 18.86 15.48
C LEU A 15 -3.12 19.23 14.02
N ASN A 16 -3.03 18.21 13.16
CA ASN A 16 -2.78 18.38 11.73
C ASN A 16 -3.40 17.22 10.94
N SER A 17 -3.57 17.41 9.64
CA SER A 17 -4.02 16.39 8.70
C SER A 17 -3.06 16.39 7.52
N LEU A 18 -2.37 15.28 7.28
CA LEU A 18 -1.43 15.14 6.17
C LEU A 18 -2.11 14.38 5.03
N ASN A 19 -2.12 14.97 3.84
CA ASN A 19 -2.59 14.31 2.62
C ASN A 19 -1.40 13.81 1.79
N GLY A 20 -1.49 12.58 1.28
CA GLY A 20 -0.45 12.01 0.42
C GLY A 20 -0.20 12.83 -0.87
N LEU A 21 -1.23 13.53 -1.36
CA LEU A 21 -1.15 14.40 -2.53
C LEU A 21 -0.41 15.72 -2.25
N ASP A 22 -0.37 16.18 -1.00
CA ASP A 22 0.31 17.43 -0.65
C ASP A 22 1.84 17.26 -0.63
N LEU A 23 2.32 16.02 -0.68
CA LEU A 23 3.75 15.68 -0.59
C LEU A 23 4.48 15.73 -1.94
N TYR A 24 3.80 15.88 -3.09
CA TYR A 24 4.44 15.80 -4.40
C TYR A 24 5.54 16.84 -4.62
N GLU A 25 5.36 18.07 -4.14
CA GLU A 25 6.38 19.12 -4.31
C GLU A 25 7.58 18.91 -3.40
N ASP A 26 7.37 18.48 -2.15
CA ASP A 26 8.46 18.19 -1.22
C ASP A 26 9.21 16.91 -1.61
N ALA A 27 8.51 15.91 -2.17
CA ALA A 27 9.07 14.66 -2.67
C ALA A 27 10.18 14.88 -3.71
N LYS A 28 10.07 15.94 -4.54
CA LYS A 28 11.11 16.29 -5.54
C LYS A 28 12.50 16.51 -4.92
N ARG A 29 12.58 16.87 -3.63
CA ARG A 29 13.86 17.08 -2.92
C ARG A 29 14.58 15.78 -2.57
N TYR A 30 13.86 14.66 -2.57
CA TYR A 30 14.35 13.38 -2.05
C TYR A 30 14.50 12.32 -3.13
N VAL A 31 14.23 12.62 -4.41
CA VAL A 31 14.25 11.64 -5.51
C VAL A 31 15.59 10.91 -5.60
N SER A 32 16.72 11.62 -5.46
CA SER A 32 18.07 11.02 -5.47
C SER A 32 18.36 10.16 -4.24
N GLU A 33 17.70 10.44 -3.12
CA GLU A 33 17.87 9.80 -1.83
C GLU A 33 16.78 8.74 -1.55
N SER A 34 15.88 8.49 -2.51
CA SER A 34 14.76 7.53 -2.40
C SER A 34 15.18 6.08 -2.65
N VAL A 35 16.39 5.75 -2.20
CA VAL A 35 17.03 4.44 -2.35
C VAL A 35 17.61 4.07 -0.99
N ILE A 36 17.44 2.81 -0.58
CA ILE A 36 18.07 2.29 0.63
C ILE A 36 19.57 2.05 0.36
N THR A 37 20.43 2.72 1.11
CA THR A 37 21.88 2.51 1.06
C THR A 37 22.44 2.13 2.43
N ASP A 38 23.69 1.64 2.44
CA ASP A 38 24.45 1.35 3.67
C ASP A 38 23.73 0.40 4.65
N SER A 39 22.92 -0.51 4.10
CA SER A 39 22.15 -1.49 4.88
C SER A 39 23.05 -2.53 5.53
N ARG A 40 22.95 -2.64 6.86
CA ARG A 40 23.67 -3.63 7.67
C ARG A 40 22.86 -4.08 8.87
N ALA A 41 22.97 -5.36 9.22
CA ALA A 41 22.44 -5.86 10.48
C ALA A 41 23.36 -5.41 11.64
N VAL A 42 22.79 -4.75 12.65
CA VAL A 42 23.53 -4.19 13.78
C VAL A 42 23.26 -4.90 15.09
N ALA A 43 22.07 -5.51 15.22
CA ALA A 43 21.72 -6.30 16.38
C ALA A 43 20.65 -7.35 16.04
N SER A 44 20.48 -8.31 16.93
CA SER A 44 19.36 -9.23 16.94
C SER A 44 19.04 -9.67 18.36
N TYR A 45 17.86 -10.25 18.55
CA TYR A 45 17.50 -10.91 19.80
C TYR A 45 16.37 -11.91 19.60
N ASN A 46 16.22 -12.87 20.50
CA ASN A 46 15.03 -13.71 20.59
C ASN A 46 14.20 -13.35 21.81
N TRP A 47 12.88 -13.45 21.70
CA TRP A 47 12.01 -13.56 22.87
C TRP A 47 11.97 -15.01 23.33
N LEU A 48 12.10 -15.25 24.64
CA LEU A 48 11.86 -16.57 25.23
C LEU A 48 10.41 -16.69 25.72
N ASP A 49 9.90 -17.91 25.70
CA ASP A 49 8.63 -18.26 26.33
C ASP A 49 8.77 -18.33 27.86
N ARG A 50 8.73 -17.17 28.53
CA ARG A 50 8.85 -17.04 29.99
C ARG A 50 7.82 -16.07 30.54
N GLU A 51 7.51 -16.24 31.82
CA GLU A 51 6.61 -15.34 32.57
C GLU A 51 7.19 -13.92 32.66
N ASP A 52 8.48 -13.82 32.97
CA ASP A 52 9.20 -12.55 32.96
C ASP A 52 9.66 -12.18 31.54
N PRO A 53 9.56 -10.90 31.14
CA PRO A 53 10.00 -10.45 29.82
C PRO A 53 11.50 -10.73 29.64
N THR A 54 11.83 -11.79 28.90
CA THR A 54 13.20 -12.28 28.76
C THR A 54 13.62 -12.32 27.30
N VAL A 55 14.76 -11.71 26.98
CA VAL A 55 15.37 -11.78 25.66
C VAL A 55 16.74 -12.47 25.70
N VAL A 56 17.11 -13.12 24.60
CA VAL A 56 18.47 -13.63 24.36
C VAL A 56 19.15 -12.76 23.31
N ILE A 57 20.34 -12.25 23.62
CA ILE A 57 21.12 -11.36 22.74
C ILE A 57 22.51 -11.99 22.49
N PRO A 58 22.96 -12.14 21.23
CA PRO A 58 22.29 -11.76 19.98
C PRO A 58 21.05 -12.59 19.62
N GLY A 59 20.87 -13.74 20.23
CA GLY A 59 19.91 -14.71 19.75
C GLY A 59 20.30 -15.25 18.36
N LYS A 60 19.40 -16.01 17.72
CA LYS A 60 19.57 -16.60 16.39
C LYS A 60 18.20 -16.97 15.80
N PRO A 61 17.92 -16.72 14.51
CA PRO A 61 16.69 -17.17 13.87
C PRO A 61 16.67 -18.70 13.76
N PRO A 62 15.49 -19.33 13.57
CA PRO A 62 15.44 -20.77 13.38
C PRO A 62 16.00 -21.12 12.00
N LYS A 63 16.67 -22.27 11.92
CA LYS A 63 17.33 -22.77 10.71
C LYS A 63 16.31 -23.38 9.76
N TRP A 64 16.40 -23.12 8.46
CA TRP A 64 15.62 -23.85 7.45
C TRP A 64 15.99 -25.33 7.48
N THR A 65 15.05 -26.17 7.88
CA THR A 65 15.20 -27.63 8.01
C THR A 65 13.96 -28.30 7.42
N PRO A 66 13.81 -28.29 6.09
CA PRO A 66 12.61 -28.81 5.44
C PRO A 66 12.45 -30.31 5.72
N LEU A 67 11.21 -30.77 5.73
CA LEU A 67 10.91 -32.18 5.94
C LEU A 67 11.40 -33.01 4.76
N THR A 68 12.09 -34.12 5.05
CA THR A 68 12.54 -35.08 4.01
C THR A 68 11.39 -35.84 3.35
N LYS A 69 10.22 -35.87 3.99
CA LYS A 69 8.98 -36.43 3.44
C LYS A 69 7.83 -35.50 3.81
N ALA A 70 7.04 -35.13 2.82
CA ALA A 70 5.83 -34.37 3.03
C ALA A 70 4.90 -35.10 4.00
N ARG A 71 4.34 -34.34 4.95
CA ARG A 71 3.28 -34.81 5.85
C ARG A 71 2.22 -33.73 5.95
N GLN A 72 0.99 -34.15 6.17
CA GLN A 72 -0.10 -33.21 6.40
C GLN A 72 0.07 -32.56 7.77
N LEU A 73 0.15 -31.24 7.79
CA LEU A 73 0.18 -30.44 9.02
C LEU A 73 -1.25 -30.15 9.52
N GLU A 74 -1.38 -29.96 10.82
CA GLU A 74 -2.60 -29.44 11.42
C GLU A 74 -2.73 -27.94 11.12
N PRO A 75 -3.93 -27.43 10.81
CA PRO A 75 -4.12 -26.01 10.58
C PRO A 75 -3.86 -25.21 11.85
N ASP A 76 -3.46 -23.95 11.68
CA ASP A 76 -3.24 -23.02 12.78
C ASP A 76 -4.53 -22.89 13.60
N ASN A 77 -4.42 -23.16 14.90
CA ASN A 77 -5.54 -23.10 15.83
C ASN A 77 -5.13 -22.50 17.19
N GLY A 78 -3.98 -21.82 17.21
CA GLY A 78 -3.49 -21.05 18.35
C GLY A 78 -4.07 -19.63 18.43
N GLN A 79 -3.75 -18.95 19.53
CA GLN A 79 -3.98 -17.52 19.70
C GLN A 79 -2.65 -16.79 19.48
N TYR A 80 -2.64 -15.83 18.57
CA TYR A 80 -1.42 -15.13 18.14
C TYR A 80 -1.59 -13.64 18.38
N PHE A 81 -0.61 -13.00 19.01
CA PHE A 81 -0.64 -11.56 19.25
C PHE A 81 -0.36 -10.78 17.96
N ARG A 82 -1.06 -9.65 17.76
CA ARG A 82 -0.79 -8.72 16.67
C ARG A 82 0.61 -8.11 16.77
N ASP A 83 1.07 -7.84 18.00
CA ASP A 83 2.41 -7.34 18.28
C ASP A 83 3.05 -8.15 19.42
N PRO A 84 3.86 -9.17 19.10
CA PRO A 84 4.57 -9.95 20.12
C PRO A 84 5.42 -9.08 21.05
N ASN A 85 6.07 -8.02 20.55
CA ASN A 85 6.94 -7.18 21.36
C ASN A 85 6.15 -6.41 22.43
N ALA A 86 5.03 -5.78 22.03
CA ALA A 86 4.14 -5.13 22.98
C ALA A 86 3.47 -6.15 23.93
N ALA A 87 3.16 -7.37 23.45
CA ALA A 87 2.53 -8.39 24.28
C ALA A 87 3.46 -8.91 25.40
N HIS A 88 4.76 -9.04 25.11
CA HIS A 88 5.79 -9.42 26.07
C HIS A 88 6.23 -8.25 26.95
N TYR A 89 6.38 -7.04 26.39
CA TYR A 89 6.83 -5.87 27.14
C TYR A 89 6.08 -4.59 26.78
N SER A 90 4.85 -4.50 27.27
CA SER A 90 3.88 -3.45 26.89
C SER A 90 4.27 -2.04 27.31
N LYS A 91 5.05 -1.89 28.40
CA LYS A 91 5.46 -0.58 28.90
C LYS A 91 6.42 0.13 27.95
N HIS A 92 7.36 -0.61 27.37
CA HIS A 92 8.41 -0.07 26.51
C HIS A 92 8.72 -1.03 25.33
N PRO A 93 7.85 -1.10 24.30
CA PRO A 93 7.93 -2.11 23.25
C PRO A 93 9.19 -2.09 22.37
N PHE A 94 9.96 -0.99 22.39
CA PHE A 94 11.24 -0.86 21.67
C PHE A 94 12.47 -1.07 22.55
N GLU A 95 12.31 -1.10 23.88
CA GLU A 95 13.42 -1.26 24.82
C GLU A 95 14.27 -2.52 24.58
N PRO A 96 13.70 -3.69 24.20
CA PRO A 96 14.51 -4.85 23.86
C PRO A 96 15.42 -4.65 22.64
N ALA A 97 14.91 -3.96 21.61
CA ALA A 97 15.69 -3.67 20.41
C ALA A 97 16.82 -2.67 20.70
N ILE A 98 16.54 -1.61 21.47
CA ILE A 98 17.56 -0.65 21.88
C ILE A 98 18.59 -1.28 22.82
N THR A 99 18.16 -2.16 23.72
CA THR A 99 19.08 -2.92 24.60
C THR A 99 20.02 -3.81 23.79
N ALA A 100 19.50 -4.52 22.77
CA ALA A 100 20.32 -5.32 21.86
C ALA A 100 21.32 -4.49 21.06
N VAL A 101 20.90 -3.33 20.55
CA VAL A 101 21.78 -2.39 19.85
C VAL A 101 22.89 -1.88 20.76
N LEU A 102 22.56 -1.42 21.96
CA LEU A 102 23.56 -0.94 22.92
C LEU A 102 24.54 -2.04 23.36
N ALA A 103 24.11 -3.31 23.39
CA ALA A 103 24.94 -4.45 23.73
C ALA A 103 25.87 -4.90 22.59
N MET A 104 25.45 -4.73 21.33
CA MET A 104 26.14 -5.30 20.16
C MET A 104 26.89 -4.26 19.31
N ASP A 105 26.33 -3.06 19.16
CA ASP A 105 26.91 -1.97 18.38
C ASP A 105 26.57 -0.62 19.05
N SER A 106 27.32 -0.25 20.08
CA SER A 106 27.08 0.98 20.84
C SER A 106 27.45 2.27 20.09
N ASN A 107 28.10 2.16 18.93
CA ASN A 107 28.50 3.33 18.13
C ASN A 107 27.42 3.77 17.15
N ILE A 108 26.50 2.88 16.75
CA ILE A 108 25.49 3.20 15.74
C ILE A 108 24.51 4.27 16.17
N SER A 109 24.31 4.45 17.48
CA SER A 109 23.29 5.37 18.02
C SER A 109 23.40 6.81 17.52
N ARG A 110 24.54 7.25 16.98
CA ARG A 110 24.79 8.64 16.55
C ARG A 110 24.14 9.00 15.23
N ASP A 111 24.21 8.09 14.27
CA ASP A 111 23.76 8.32 12.89
C ASP A 111 22.31 7.84 12.70
N VAL A 112 21.52 7.87 13.79
CA VAL A 112 20.13 7.40 13.78
C VAL A 112 19.19 8.58 14.04
N ASP A 113 18.45 8.94 12.99
CA ASP A 113 17.37 9.92 13.02
C ASP A 113 16.04 9.28 13.39
N ILE A 114 15.80 8.04 12.90
CA ILE A 114 14.53 7.34 13.04
C ILE A 114 14.74 5.92 13.58
N VAL A 115 13.95 5.54 14.58
CA VAL A 115 13.77 4.15 15.01
C VAL A 115 12.35 3.71 14.65
N ALA A 116 12.24 2.61 13.90
CA ALA A 116 10.95 2.09 13.47
C ALA A 116 10.95 0.55 13.49
N CYS A 117 9.80 -0.05 13.18
CA CYS A 117 9.72 -1.45 12.88
C CYS A 117 9.11 -1.67 11.49
N GLY A 118 9.28 -2.87 10.91
CA GLY A 118 8.76 -3.18 9.58
C GLY A 118 7.26 -2.88 9.42
N SER A 119 6.47 -3.04 10.49
CA SER A 119 5.05 -2.69 10.49
C SER A 119 4.79 -1.18 10.44
N THR A 120 5.52 -0.38 11.23
CA THR A 120 5.28 1.07 11.29
C THR A 120 5.70 1.75 9.99
N LEU A 121 6.90 1.46 9.48
CA LEU A 121 7.35 2.01 8.21
C LEU A 121 6.52 1.46 7.02
N GLY A 122 6.20 0.16 7.05
CA GLY A 122 5.33 -0.45 6.05
C GLY A 122 3.93 0.19 6.00
N ASN A 123 3.33 0.54 7.14
CA ASN A 123 2.03 1.22 7.16
C ASN A 123 2.07 2.65 6.61
N LEU A 124 3.16 3.40 6.84
CA LEU A 124 3.35 4.71 6.22
C LEU A 124 3.52 4.59 4.70
N LEU A 125 4.24 3.56 4.23
CA LEU A 125 4.35 3.26 2.79
C LEU A 125 2.98 2.92 2.19
N ARG A 126 2.17 2.07 2.86
CA ARG A 126 0.79 1.77 2.44
C ARG A 126 -0.07 3.03 2.33
N PHE A 127 0.08 3.97 3.27
CA PHE A 127 -0.63 5.24 3.22
C PHE A 127 -0.26 6.06 1.97
N ILE A 128 1.03 6.16 1.62
CA ILE A 128 1.48 6.87 0.42
C ILE A 128 0.96 6.20 -0.86
N ARG A 129 0.92 4.87 -0.89
CA ARG A 129 0.37 4.06 -1.98
C ARG A 129 -1.17 4.11 -2.08
N GLY A 130 -1.85 4.81 -1.17
CA GLY A 130 -3.31 4.88 -1.18
C GLY A 130 -4.01 3.57 -0.77
N GLU A 131 -3.32 2.67 -0.09
CA GLU A 131 -3.90 1.40 0.37
C GLU A 131 -4.87 1.63 1.53
N ASP A 132 -6.02 0.95 1.49
CA ASP A 132 -7.05 1.00 2.54
C ASP A 132 -6.67 0.11 3.74
N LYS A 133 -5.64 0.56 4.47
CA LYS A 133 -5.17 -0.09 5.68
C LYS A 133 -5.23 0.86 6.87
N GLN A 134 -6.16 0.59 7.78
CA GLN A 134 -6.25 1.35 9.03
C GLN A 134 -5.08 1.01 9.97
N PHE A 135 -4.53 2.05 10.59
CA PHE A 135 -3.51 1.89 11.64
C PHE A 135 -3.49 3.09 12.58
N ARG A 136 -2.94 2.86 13.77
CA ARG A 136 -2.52 3.87 14.72
C ARG A 136 -1.06 3.64 15.09
N MET A 137 -0.34 4.71 15.36
CA MET A 137 1.05 4.65 15.81
C MET A 137 1.38 5.86 16.67
N LEU A 138 2.25 5.67 17.64
CA LEU A 138 2.82 6.76 18.43
C LEU A 138 4.12 7.21 17.77
N VAL A 139 4.43 8.49 17.90
CA VAL A 139 5.69 9.09 17.48
C VAL A 139 6.27 9.85 18.66
N GLU A 140 7.46 9.46 19.11
CA GLU A 140 8.12 10.05 20.28
C GLU A 140 9.55 10.49 19.95
N LEU A 141 9.91 11.71 20.32
CA LEU A 141 11.27 12.23 20.23
C LEU A 141 12.07 11.85 21.49
N VAL A 142 13.10 11.03 21.31
CA VAL A 142 13.96 10.54 22.40
C VAL A 142 15.42 10.87 22.07
N GLU A 143 16.01 11.82 22.81
CA GLU A 143 17.43 12.21 22.67
C GLU A 143 17.83 12.61 21.23
N GLY A 144 16.91 13.27 20.51
CA GLY A 144 17.11 13.71 19.13
C GLY A 144 16.69 12.69 18.06
N THR A 145 16.34 11.46 18.46
CA THR A 145 15.89 10.40 17.56
C THR A 145 14.37 10.25 17.61
N VAL A 146 13.71 10.06 16.47
CA VAL A 146 12.26 9.90 16.34
C VAL A 146 11.88 8.42 16.35
N PHE A 147 11.06 8.00 17.31
CA PHE A 147 10.60 6.61 17.46
C PHE A 147 9.18 6.44 16.94
N PHE A 148 8.99 5.53 16.00
CA PHE A 148 7.66 5.11 15.51
C PHE A 148 7.23 3.81 16.18
N ILE A 149 6.16 3.87 16.98
CA ILE A 149 5.72 2.79 17.85
C ILE A 149 4.31 2.35 17.47
N ARG A 150 4.06 1.04 17.37
CA ARG A 150 2.74 0.51 17.06
C ARG A 150 1.75 0.86 18.17
N ARG A 151 0.52 1.24 17.81
CA ARG A 151 -0.58 1.47 18.75
C ARG A 151 -1.77 0.57 18.42
N GLU A 152 -1.68 -0.69 18.82
CA GLU A 152 -2.82 -1.62 18.79
C GLU A 152 -3.84 -1.24 19.87
N ASN A 153 -5.06 -1.80 19.82
CA ASN A 153 -6.10 -1.44 20.80
C ASN A 153 -5.74 -1.90 22.20
N THR A 154 -5.02 -3.01 22.31
CA THR A 154 -4.37 -3.47 23.54
C THR A 154 -3.03 -4.08 23.21
N ALA A 155 -2.08 -4.05 24.15
CA ALA A 155 -0.77 -4.66 23.97
C ALA A 155 -0.83 -6.18 23.67
N ARG A 156 -1.91 -6.85 24.06
CA ARG A 156 -2.17 -8.28 23.85
C ARG A 156 -3.30 -8.54 22.88
N GLU A 157 -3.55 -7.61 21.96
CA GLU A 157 -4.54 -7.81 20.93
C GLU A 157 -4.21 -9.04 20.10
N LEU A 158 -5.21 -9.91 19.91
CA LEU A 158 -5.07 -11.14 19.16
C LEU A 158 -5.43 -10.93 17.69
N ILE A 159 -4.80 -11.70 16.81
CA ILE A 159 -5.24 -11.83 15.43
C ILE A 159 -6.56 -12.62 15.43
N PRO A 160 -7.67 -12.05 14.93
CA PRO A 160 -8.95 -12.74 14.89
C PRO A 160 -8.94 -13.83 13.81
N ASP A 161 -9.66 -14.93 14.07
CA ASP A 161 -9.95 -15.99 13.10
C ASP A 161 -8.71 -16.54 12.35
N VAL A 162 -7.59 -16.75 13.06
CA VAL A 162 -6.38 -17.33 12.46
C VAL A 162 -6.70 -18.69 11.85
N LYS A 163 -6.49 -18.79 10.55
CA LYS A 163 -6.72 -19.96 9.70
C LYS A 163 -5.55 -20.09 8.73
N GLY A 164 -5.30 -21.32 8.30
CA GLY A 164 -4.21 -21.63 7.38
C GLY A 164 -3.06 -22.30 8.11
N TYR A 165 -1.85 -22.07 7.62
CA TYR A 165 -0.65 -22.77 8.05
C TYR A 165 0.54 -21.82 8.16
N GLY A 166 0.27 -20.55 8.50
CA GLY A 166 1.29 -19.50 8.61
C GLY A 166 2.20 -19.68 9.83
N HIS A 167 1.78 -20.45 10.84
CA HIS A 167 2.56 -20.74 12.03
C HIS A 167 3.02 -22.20 12.10
N SER A 168 2.11 -23.14 11.84
CA SER A 168 2.41 -24.58 11.82
C SER A 168 3.47 -24.97 10.79
N PHE A 169 3.51 -24.31 9.63
CA PHE A 169 4.53 -24.60 8.61
C PHE A 169 5.94 -24.15 9.02
N PRO A 170 6.20 -22.89 9.42
CA PRO A 170 7.50 -22.51 9.97
C PRO A 170 7.96 -23.41 11.12
N GLU A 171 7.06 -23.76 12.05
CA GLU A 171 7.38 -24.64 13.17
C GLU A 171 7.83 -26.04 12.72
N ALA A 172 7.21 -26.59 11.67
CA ALA A 172 7.55 -27.90 11.14
C ALA A 172 8.76 -27.91 10.19
N TYR A 173 9.08 -26.79 9.55
CA TYR A 173 10.10 -26.66 8.51
C TYR A 173 11.33 -25.87 8.96
N THR A 174 11.38 -25.45 10.22
CA THR A 174 12.55 -24.81 10.81
C THR A 174 12.92 -25.41 12.16
N THR A 175 14.17 -25.25 12.57
CA THR A 175 14.68 -25.76 13.86
C THR A 175 15.46 -24.69 14.60
N TRP A 176 15.13 -24.48 15.87
CA TRP A 176 15.92 -23.64 16.77
C TRP A 176 17.22 -24.34 17.19
N ASP A 177 18.34 -23.62 17.12
CA ASP A 177 19.61 -24.11 17.68
C ASP A 177 19.52 -24.17 19.22
N ALA A 178 20.32 -25.05 19.84
CA ALA A 178 20.24 -25.35 21.28
C ALA A 178 20.43 -24.10 22.18
N GLU A 179 21.27 -23.16 21.75
CA GLU A 179 21.59 -21.92 22.49
C GLU A 179 20.41 -20.95 22.61
N VAL A 180 19.42 -21.08 21.71
CA VAL A 180 18.21 -20.24 21.68
C VAL A 180 16.94 -21.09 21.83
N LYS A 181 17.07 -22.30 22.37
CA LYS A 181 15.93 -23.19 22.61
C LYS A 181 14.93 -22.53 23.58
N GLY A 182 13.64 -22.63 23.25
CA GLY A 182 12.57 -21.95 23.98
C GLY A 182 12.25 -20.55 23.46
N SER A 183 12.82 -20.16 22.32
CA SER A 183 12.45 -18.92 21.62
C SER A 183 11.06 -19.01 21.00
N VAL A 184 10.32 -17.89 21.05
CA VAL A 184 9.00 -17.74 20.41
C VAL A 184 9.02 -16.83 19.19
N SER A 185 10.01 -15.95 19.09
CA SER A 185 10.26 -15.14 17.89
C SER A 185 11.73 -14.73 17.82
N HIS A 186 12.18 -14.36 16.63
CA HIS A 186 13.51 -13.79 16.39
C HIS A 186 13.38 -12.41 15.77
N GLN A 187 13.94 -11.40 16.43
CA GLN A 187 13.92 -10.02 16.01
C GLN A 187 15.32 -9.61 15.55
N ARG A 188 15.37 -8.84 14.47
CA ARG A 188 16.58 -8.29 13.89
C ARG A 188 16.48 -6.77 13.84
N VAL A 189 17.62 -6.11 13.91
CA VAL A 189 17.73 -4.67 13.80
C VAL A 189 18.71 -4.33 12.69
N LEU A 190 18.23 -3.64 11.66
CA LEU A 190 19.06 -3.08 10.60
C LEU A 190 19.34 -1.60 10.86
N SER A 191 20.48 -1.14 10.40
CA SER A 191 20.75 0.27 10.14
C SER A 191 20.92 0.45 8.64
N TYR A 192 20.26 1.47 8.07
CA TYR A 192 20.42 1.88 6.68
C TYR A 192 20.08 3.37 6.50
N GLN A 193 20.50 3.95 5.38
CA GLN A 193 20.10 5.30 4.97
C GLN A 193 18.91 5.24 4.02
N PHE A 194 17.95 6.16 4.19
CA PHE A 194 16.84 6.36 3.25
C PHE A 194 16.31 7.80 3.36
N GLY A 195 16.07 8.47 2.22
CA GLY A 195 15.55 9.84 2.21
C GLY A 195 16.46 10.86 2.91
N GLY A 196 17.77 10.59 2.97
CA GLY A 196 18.74 11.38 3.72
C GLY A 196 18.67 11.20 5.25
N LEU A 197 17.92 10.21 5.75
CA LEU A 197 17.77 9.90 7.17
C LEU A 197 18.44 8.57 7.50
N GLY A 198 19.09 8.51 8.67
CA GLY A 198 19.56 7.26 9.24
C GLY A 198 18.44 6.52 9.95
N ILE A 199 18.10 5.33 9.45
CA ILE A 199 16.99 4.50 9.94
C ILE A 199 17.53 3.27 10.66
N LEU A 200 17.06 3.07 11.88
CA LEU A 200 17.22 1.85 12.65
C LEU A 200 15.89 1.08 12.63
N LEU A 201 15.85 -0.01 11.87
CA LEU A 201 14.63 -0.78 11.63
C LEU A 201 14.65 -2.13 12.34
N ARG A 202 13.67 -2.34 13.23
CA ARG A 202 13.38 -3.67 13.80
C ARG A 202 12.42 -4.48 12.93
N PHE A 203 12.71 -5.74 12.67
CA PHE A 203 11.77 -6.65 12.02
C PHE A 203 11.93 -8.09 12.54
N GLU A 204 10.91 -8.92 12.32
CA GLU A 204 10.97 -10.36 12.61
C GLU A 204 11.51 -11.10 11.39
N GLY A 205 12.47 -12.01 11.61
CA GLY A 205 12.98 -12.90 10.56
C GLY A 205 12.44 -14.31 10.77
N ASP A 206 11.78 -14.87 9.74
CA ASP A 206 11.15 -16.20 9.83
C ASP A 206 12.17 -17.34 9.92
N GLY A 207 13.40 -17.12 9.46
CA GLY A 207 14.49 -18.07 9.60
C GLY A 207 15.72 -17.70 8.79
N TYR A 208 16.66 -18.64 8.68
CA TYR A 208 17.82 -18.52 7.79
C TYR A 208 18.14 -19.80 7.00
N LEU A 209 18.70 -19.62 5.81
CA LEU A 209 19.18 -20.70 4.94
C LEU A 209 20.60 -21.14 5.33
N LEU A 210 20.92 -22.41 5.12
CA LEU A 210 22.29 -22.94 5.22
C LEU A 210 23.05 -22.65 3.92
N ASP A 211 24.36 -22.39 4.03
CA ASP A 211 25.21 -22.32 2.85
C ASP A 211 25.28 -23.71 2.19
N GLY A 212 25.25 -23.76 0.85
CA GLY A 212 25.36 -24.99 0.06
C GLY A 212 26.69 -25.76 0.24
N GLY A 213 27.54 -25.36 1.19
CA GLY A 213 28.77 -26.04 1.62
C GLY A 213 28.64 -26.77 2.97
N GLU A 214 27.52 -26.67 3.69
CA GLU A 214 27.28 -27.37 4.96
C GLU A 214 26.34 -28.58 4.85
N GLU A 215 26.18 -29.16 3.64
CA GLU A 215 25.67 -30.52 3.53
C GLU A 215 26.80 -31.54 3.36
N LYS A 216 26.80 -32.51 4.28
CA LYS A 216 27.50 -33.81 4.29
C LYS A 216 28.88 -33.91 4.96
N HIS A 217 29.08 -33.38 6.17
CA HIS A 217 30.08 -33.94 7.09
C HIS A 217 29.58 -34.03 8.55
N GLY A 218 28.49 -34.75 8.74
CA GLY A 218 28.02 -35.21 10.05
C GLY A 218 28.20 -36.71 10.24
N ASN A 219 29.35 -37.27 9.86
CA ASN A 219 29.73 -38.63 10.27
C ASN A 219 30.23 -38.59 11.72
N HIS A 220 29.35 -38.23 12.66
CA HIS A 220 29.67 -38.36 14.08
C HIS A 220 29.43 -39.80 14.50
N LYS A 221 30.55 -40.54 14.64
CA LYS A 221 30.60 -41.79 15.39
C LYS A 221 29.91 -41.60 16.75
N PRO A 222 29.13 -42.58 17.24
CA PRO A 222 28.53 -42.51 18.56
C PRO A 222 29.63 -42.63 19.61
N SER A 223 30.02 -41.50 20.20
CA SER A 223 30.81 -41.51 21.43
C SER A 223 29.86 -41.72 22.61
N SER A 224 29.99 -42.90 23.20
CA SER A 224 29.35 -43.34 24.42
C SER A 224 29.41 -42.30 25.54
N ILE A 225 28.24 -41.81 25.97
CA ILE A 225 28.01 -41.46 27.36
C ILE A 225 26.80 -42.28 27.79
N ARG A 226 27.10 -43.26 28.66
CA ARG A 226 26.12 -44.05 29.38
C ARG A 226 25.48 -43.18 30.46
N ASP A 227 24.23 -43.54 30.75
CA ASP A 227 23.42 -43.15 31.89
C ASP A 227 22.80 -41.76 31.81
N LEU A 228 21.58 -41.70 31.24
CA LEU A 228 20.39 -41.17 31.90
C LEU A 228 19.15 -41.85 31.27
N ASP A 229 18.20 -42.15 32.15
CA ASP A 229 17.15 -43.15 32.02
C ASP A 229 16.18 -42.95 30.84
N ALA A 230 15.82 -44.06 30.20
CA ALA A 230 14.95 -44.11 29.04
C ALA A 230 13.50 -44.36 29.46
N THR A 231 12.70 -43.32 29.51
CA THR A 231 11.26 -43.35 29.17
C THR A 231 10.79 -41.94 28.84
N GLN A 232 11.14 -41.41 27.67
CA GLN A 232 10.37 -40.31 27.08
C GLN A 232 9.31 -40.93 26.18
N THR A 233 8.06 -40.88 26.61
CA THR A 233 6.92 -41.40 25.86
C THR A 233 6.64 -40.48 24.65
N VAL A 234 6.05 -41.04 23.60
CA VAL A 234 5.59 -40.27 22.42
C VAL A 234 4.64 -39.14 22.84
N ASP A 235 3.94 -39.30 23.96
CA ASP A 235 3.07 -38.29 24.57
C ASP A 235 3.85 -37.10 25.16
N GLU A 236 5.11 -37.25 25.57
CA GLU A 236 5.95 -36.12 26.00
C GLU A 236 6.49 -35.31 24.79
N LEU A 237 6.79 -35.97 23.66
CA LEU A 237 7.10 -35.26 22.41
C LEU A 237 5.87 -34.51 21.87
N VAL A 238 4.68 -35.09 22.04
CA VAL A 238 3.39 -34.44 21.70
C VAL A 238 3.07 -33.32 22.70
N ALA A 239 3.47 -33.43 23.96
CA ALA A 239 3.39 -32.32 24.93
C ALA A 239 4.38 -31.20 24.58
N GLU A 240 5.58 -31.53 24.10
CA GLU A 240 6.62 -30.59 23.62
C GLU A 240 6.13 -29.83 22.36
N LEU A 241 5.44 -30.52 21.45
CA LEU A 241 4.77 -29.98 20.25
C LEU A 241 3.52 -29.13 20.55
N ASN A 242 2.93 -29.28 21.74
CA ASN A 242 1.75 -28.53 22.15
C ASN A 242 2.07 -27.28 22.98
N ARG A 243 3.34 -26.96 23.24
CA ARG A 243 3.74 -25.76 24.00
C ARG A 243 3.62 -24.43 23.23
N ASN A 244 3.32 -24.45 21.93
CA ASN A 244 3.13 -23.23 21.13
C ASN A 244 1.71 -22.65 21.20
N ARG A 245 0.94 -23.01 22.23
CA ARG A 245 -0.45 -22.60 22.40
C ARG A 245 -0.59 -22.00 23.79
N LEU A 246 -0.71 -20.67 23.80
CA LEU A 246 -0.52 -19.76 24.93
C LEU A 246 0.96 -19.43 25.15
N ALA A 247 1.44 -18.43 24.41
CA ALA A 247 2.61 -17.65 24.82
C ALA A 247 2.47 -17.31 26.31
N GLY A 248 3.50 -17.61 27.09
CA GLY A 248 3.64 -17.33 28.53
C GLY A 248 3.63 -15.86 28.89
N ALA A 249 3.02 -14.99 28.09
CA ALA A 249 2.67 -13.63 28.45
C ALA A 249 1.52 -13.65 29.49
N GLN A 250 1.79 -14.14 30.70
CA GLN A 250 1.13 -13.66 31.92
C GLN A 250 2.01 -12.52 32.44
N PRO A 251 1.48 -11.36 32.82
CA PRO A 251 2.33 -10.29 33.35
C PRO A 251 2.71 -10.64 34.79
N ALA A 252 4.01 -10.76 35.07
CA ALA A 252 4.48 -10.15 36.31
C ALA A 252 4.20 -8.65 36.15
N ASN A 253 3.18 -8.14 36.84
CA ASN A 253 2.94 -6.71 36.99
C ASN A 253 4.22 -6.05 37.55
N GLY A 254 5.10 -5.55 36.68
CA GLY A 254 6.26 -4.73 37.07
C GLY A 254 7.67 -5.31 36.89
N GLY A 255 7.86 -6.43 36.19
CA GLY A 255 9.21 -6.95 35.92
C GLY A 255 10.04 -6.06 34.98
N SER A 256 11.34 -5.90 35.27
CA SER A 256 12.33 -5.33 34.34
C SER A 256 12.64 -6.33 33.23
N LEU A 257 13.01 -5.86 32.03
CA LEU A 257 13.47 -6.72 30.94
C LEU A 257 14.71 -7.54 31.37
N GLU A 258 14.62 -8.87 31.31
CA GLU A 258 15.74 -9.77 31.55
C GLU A 258 16.51 -10.02 30.25
N VAL A 259 17.84 -9.99 30.35
CA VAL A 259 18.75 -10.24 29.23
C VAL A 259 19.59 -11.47 29.52
N ALA A 260 19.45 -12.47 28.66
CA ALA A 260 20.33 -13.62 28.56
C ALA A 260 21.23 -13.50 27.32
N HIS A 261 22.29 -14.30 27.28
CA HIS A 261 23.24 -14.32 26.17
C HIS A 261 23.31 -15.71 25.53
N GLY A 262 23.28 -15.74 24.20
CA GLY A 262 23.29 -16.96 23.41
C GLY A 262 23.03 -16.69 21.93
N GLY A 263 23.40 -17.65 21.08
CA GLY A 263 23.30 -17.51 19.63
C GLY A 263 24.32 -16.54 19.04
N ASP A 264 24.12 -16.20 17.77
CA ASP A 264 25.03 -15.42 16.95
C ASP A 264 24.26 -14.63 15.88
N LEU A 265 24.82 -13.46 15.51
CA LEU A 265 24.23 -12.62 14.49
C LEU A 265 24.42 -13.24 13.11
N VAL A 266 23.40 -13.97 12.65
CA VAL A 266 23.37 -14.55 11.29
C VAL A 266 23.47 -13.45 10.24
N SER A 267 24.26 -13.66 9.19
CA SER A 267 24.39 -12.74 8.05
C SER A 267 23.03 -12.43 7.43
N GLN A 268 22.81 -11.16 7.09
CA GLN A 268 21.55 -10.71 6.48
C GLN A 268 21.26 -11.44 5.16
N ASP A 269 22.31 -11.78 4.39
CA ASP A 269 22.20 -12.49 3.10
C ASP A 269 21.52 -13.87 3.19
N ARG A 270 21.46 -14.45 4.39
CA ARG A 270 20.92 -15.79 4.63
C ARG A 270 19.51 -15.78 5.21
N VAL A 271 19.01 -14.63 5.63
CA VAL A 271 17.68 -14.51 6.25
C VAL A 271 16.60 -14.64 5.20
N PHE A 272 15.49 -15.29 5.54
CA PHE A 272 14.32 -15.39 4.67
C PHE A 272 13.04 -14.90 5.33
N GLU A 273 12.09 -14.53 4.49
CA GLU A 273 10.67 -14.34 4.82
C GLU A 273 9.88 -15.48 4.17
N LEU A 274 8.83 -15.94 4.84
CA LEU A 274 8.05 -17.10 4.45
C LEU A 274 6.57 -16.73 4.33
N LYS A 275 5.92 -17.24 3.28
CA LYS A 275 4.47 -17.22 3.14
C LYS A 275 3.93 -18.57 2.73
N THR A 276 2.77 -18.91 3.28
CA THR A 276 2.00 -20.08 2.87
C THR A 276 0.75 -19.66 2.10
N ARG A 277 0.38 -20.45 1.08
CA ARG A 277 -0.85 -20.26 0.30
C ARG A 277 -1.49 -21.61 -0.02
N SER A 278 -2.80 -21.64 -0.20
CA SER A 278 -3.43 -22.85 -0.74
C SER A 278 -3.12 -23.00 -2.23
N VAL A 279 -2.86 -24.22 -2.70
CA VAL A 279 -2.73 -24.51 -4.15
C VAL A 279 -3.95 -24.03 -4.96
N ARG A 280 -5.13 -23.95 -4.33
CA ARG A 280 -6.34 -23.40 -4.98
C ARG A 280 -6.19 -21.94 -5.39
N ARG A 281 -5.25 -21.18 -4.80
CA ARG A 281 -4.92 -19.81 -5.22
C ARG A 281 -4.07 -19.79 -6.49
N LYS A 282 -3.20 -20.79 -6.68
CA LYS A 282 -2.41 -21.00 -7.90
C LYS A 282 -3.29 -21.44 -9.07
N GLU A 283 -4.37 -22.17 -8.77
CA GLU A 283 -5.37 -22.67 -9.73
C GLU A 283 -6.58 -21.72 -9.90
N SER A 284 -6.60 -20.59 -9.20
CA SER A 284 -7.72 -19.64 -9.27
C SER A 284 -7.69 -18.88 -10.59
N GLU A 285 -8.86 -18.62 -11.17
CA GLU A 285 -9.02 -17.75 -12.36
C GLU A 285 -8.63 -16.29 -12.06
N THR A 286 -8.54 -15.91 -10.79
CA THR A 286 -7.99 -14.64 -10.31
C THR A 286 -6.50 -14.80 -10.00
N TYR A 287 -5.62 -14.17 -10.77
CA TYR A 287 -4.20 -14.11 -10.46
C TYR A 287 -3.97 -13.34 -9.15
N GLU A 288 -3.39 -14.00 -8.15
CA GLU A 288 -2.95 -13.38 -6.89
C GLU A 288 -1.41 -13.37 -6.91
N ASP A 289 -0.81 -12.21 -7.20
CA ASP A 289 0.63 -12.03 -7.13
C ASP A 289 1.10 -11.95 -5.68
N THR A 290 1.07 -13.09 -4.99
CA THR A 290 1.53 -13.18 -3.61
C THR A 290 2.98 -12.69 -3.47
N PHE A 291 3.81 -12.84 -4.51
CA PHE A 291 5.18 -12.39 -4.48
C PHE A 291 5.28 -10.86 -4.58
N GLY A 292 4.65 -10.26 -5.59
CA GLY A 292 4.56 -8.80 -5.75
C GLY A 292 4.00 -8.10 -4.51
N ASP A 293 2.96 -8.67 -3.90
CA ASP A 293 2.34 -8.18 -2.66
C ASP A 293 3.33 -8.13 -1.47
N GLN A 294 4.38 -8.96 -1.49
CA GLN A 294 5.41 -8.96 -0.45
C GLN A 294 6.59 -8.03 -0.74
N LEU A 295 6.82 -7.59 -1.99
CA LEU A 295 7.97 -6.75 -2.36
C LEU A 295 8.13 -5.50 -1.47
N PRO A 296 7.08 -4.72 -1.14
CA PRO A 296 7.21 -3.57 -0.25
C PRO A 296 7.73 -3.95 1.14
N ARG A 297 7.28 -5.09 1.69
CA ARG A 297 7.72 -5.60 3.00
C ARG A 297 9.17 -6.07 2.94
N LEU A 298 9.53 -6.78 1.89
CA LEU A 298 10.88 -7.29 1.66
C LEU A 298 11.88 -6.15 1.44
N TRP A 299 11.47 -5.09 0.75
CA TRP A 299 12.23 -3.84 0.60
C TRP A 299 12.44 -3.15 1.95
N VAL A 300 11.39 -2.91 2.73
CA VAL A 300 11.53 -2.27 4.05
C VAL A 300 12.53 -3.04 4.92
N ALA A 301 12.39 -4.36 5.00
CA ALA A 301 13.21 -5.23 5.86
C ALA A 301 14.52 -5.71 5.21
N GLN A 302 14.80 -5.34 3.95
CA GLN A 302 15.95 -5.78 3.16
C GLN A 302 16.19 -7.30 3.29
N ILE A 303 15.14 -8.10 3.10
CA ILE A 303 15.19 -9.57 3.23
C ILE A 303 15.48 -10.17 1.84
N PRO A 304 16.62 -10.84 1.64
CA PRO A 304 17.08 -11.26 0.32
C PRO A 304 16.50 -12.59 -0.16
N ASN A 305 15.91 -13.40 0.73
CA ASN A 305 15.35 -14.70 0.38
C ASN A 305 13.85 -14.75 0.70
N PHE A 306 13.05 -15.26 -0.23
CA PHE A 306 11.62 -15.44 -0.04
C PHE A 306 11.24 -16.91 -0.26
N ILE A 307 10.52 -17.47 0.71
CA ILE A 307 9.98 -18.83 0.65
C ILE A 307 8.46 -18.75 0.47
N LEU A 308 7.96 -19.20 -0.67
CA LEU A 308 6.52 -19.32 -0.93
C LEU A 308 6.16 -20.80 -1.01
N ALA A 309 5.40 -21.25 -0.01
CA ALA A 309 5.02 -22.65 0.14
C ALA A 309 3.52 -22.83 -0.13
N TYR A 310 3.19 -23.53 -1.22
CA TYR A 310 1.81 -23.89 -1.51
C TYR A 310 1.41 -25.20 -0.82
N HIS A 311 0.15 -25.29 -0.39
CA HIS A 311 -0.37 -26.50 0.26
C HIS A 311 -1.73 -26.93 -0.25
N LYS A 312 -1.96 -28.24 -0.17
CA LYS A 312 -3.28 -28.87 -0.30
C LYS A 312 -3.72 -29.38 1.07
N HIS A 313 -4.57 -28.60 1.75
CA HIS A 313 -5.08 -28.93 3.10
C HIS A 313 -3.98 -29.28 4.12
N GLY A 314 -2.87 -28.53 4.14
CA GLY A 314 -1.76 -28.72 5.07
C GLY A 314 -0.70 -29.71 4.60
N LEU A 315 -0.89 -30.37 3.45
CA LEU A 315 0.16 -31.11 2.78
C LEU A 315 0.95 -30.16 1.88
N PHE A 316 2.24 -30.04 2.15
CA PHE A 316 3.20 -29.22 1.39
C PHE A 316 4.16 -30.16 0.66
N GLU A 317 3.99 -30.28 -0.65
CA GLU A 317 4.89 -31.08 -1.49
C GLU A 317 6.14 -30.27 -1.81
N GLU A 318 7.29 -30.94 -1.95
CA GLU A 318 8.58 -30.30 -2.20
C GLU A 318 8.55 -29.43 -3.48
N GLU A 319 7.87 -29.91 -4.52
CA GLU A 319 7.68 -29.20 -5.80
C GLU A 319 6.84 -27.92 -5.70
N ASP A 320 6.08 -27.75 -4.61
CA ASP A 320 5.22 -26.59 -4.35
C ASP A 320 5.84 -25.60 -3.34
N ILE A 321 7.08 -25.86 -2.89
CA ILE A 321 7.84 -24.95 -2.02
C ILE A 321 8.91 -24.24 -2.86
N GLY A 322 8.66 -22.99 -3.19
CA GLY A 322 9.62 -22.14 -3.91
C GLY A 322 10.53 -21.38 -2.94
N VAL A 323 11.84 -21.56 -3.06
CA VAL A 323 12.85 -20.71 -2.42
C VAL A 323 13.47 -19.82 -3.50
N ARG A 324 13.37 -18.50 -3.34
CA ARG A 324 13.83 -17.52 -4.32
C ARG A 324 14.77 -16.50 -3.67
N ASP A 325 15.88 -16.21 -4.34
CA ASP A 325 16.66 -15.00 -4.07
C ASP A 325 15.98 -13.82 -4.79
N VAL A 326 15.63 -12.80 -4.02
CA VAL A 326 14.76 -11.69 -4.45
C VAL A 326 15.49 -10.36 -4.48
N ARG A 327 16.82 -10.35 -4.36
CA ARG A 327 17.60 -9.09 -4.31
C ARG A 327 17.46 -8.25 -5.57
N SER A 328 17.42 -8.88 -6.74
CA SER A 328 17.19 -8.17 -8.01
C SER A 328 15.76 -7.64 -8.11
N ASP A 329 14.80 -8.38 -7.55
CA ASP A 329 13.39 -8.00 -7.58
C ASP A 329 13.15 -6.78 -6.68
N ILE A 330 13.71 -6.78 -5.46
CA ILE A 330 13.66 -5.63 -4.53
C ILE A 330 14.28 -4.38 -5.16
N LYS A 331 15.45 -4.52 -5.82
CA LYS A 331 16.11 -3.40 -6.52
C LYS A 331 15.35 -2.91 -7.75
N SER A 332 14.55 -3.76 -8.38
CA SER A 332 13.71 -3.33 -9.51
C SER A 332 12.49 -2.62 -8.97
N TRP A 333 11.79 -3.22 -8.00
CA TRP A 333 10.70 -2.60 -7.29
C TRP A 333 11.04 -1.20 -6.73
N GLU A 334 12.22 -1.04 -6.10
CA GLU A 334 12.67 0.27 -5.61
C GLU A 334 12.83 1.32 -6.72
N ARG A 335 13.37 0.93 -7.89
CA ARG A 335 13.53 1.83 -9.04
C ARG A 335 12.18 2.21 -9.63
N ASP A 336 11.29 1.23 -9.75
CA ASP A 336 9.98 1.38 -10.37
C ASP A 336 8.99 2.14 -9.47
N HIS A 337 9.33 2.37 -8.20
CA HIS A 337 8.49 3.07 -7.21
C HIS A 337 9.18 4.32 -6.62
N VAL A 338 10.14 4.92 -7.34
CA VAL A 338 10.92 6.07 -6.84
C VAL A 338 10.05 7.27 -6.46
N ASP A 339 8.93 7.48 -7.15
CA ASP A 339 7.96 8.55 -6.87
C ASP A 339 7.25 8.30 -5.53
N VAL A 340 6.80 7.07 -5.27
CA VAL A 340 6.18 6.62 -4.01
C VAL A 340 7.19 6.74 -2.88
N LEU A 341 8.43 6.28 -3.11
CA LEU A 341 9.49 6.30 -2.11
C LEU A 341 9.93 7.73 -1.78
N SER A 342 9.96 8.65 -2.75
CA SER A 342 10.26 10.06 -2.52
C SER A 342 9.17 10.77 -1.70
N ARG A 343 7.90 10.41 -1.92
CA ARG A 343 6.78 10.85 -1.07
C ARG A 343 6.87 10.28 0.34
N LEU A 344 7.29 9.02 0.49
CA LEU A 344 7.55 8.42 1.82
C LEU A 344 8.67 9.17 2.54
N ALA A 345 9.77 9.51 1.85
CA ALA A 345 10.85 10.30 2.42
C ALA A 345 10.34 11.69 2.90
N ALA A 346 9.59 12.41 2.06
CA ALA A 346 8.98 13.69 2.44
C ALA A 346 8.07 13.56 3.67
N LEU A 347 7.24 12.50 3.72
CA LEU A 347 6.37 12.23 4.87
C LEU A 347 7.16 12.01 6.17
N LEU A 348 8.26 11.24 6.11
CA LEU A 348 9.10 10.98 7.28
C LEU A 348 9.72 12.27 7.83
N HIS A 349 10.22 13.15 6.95
CA HIS A 349 10.73 14.47 7.34
C HIS A 349 9.63 15.34 7.96
N HIS A 350 8.44 15.40 7.35
CA HIS A 350 7.32 16.17 7.88
C HIS A 350 6.90 15.70 9.28
N ILE A 351 6.79 14.38 9.48
CA ILE A 351 6.45 13.83 10.80
C ILE A 351 7.55 14.14 11.81
N ALA A 352 8.82 14.02 11.42
CA ALA A 352 9.96 14.33 12.28
C ALA A 352 9.97 15.80 12.70
N ASP A 353 9.67 16.73 11.79
CA ASP A 353 9.60 18.16 12.10
C ASP A 353 8.41 18.48 13.00
N LEU A 354 7.25 17.87 12.75
CA LEU A 354 6.07 18.02 13.60
C LEU A 354 6.34 17.55 15.03
N VAL A 355 6.92 16.37 15.24
CA VAL A 355 7.21 15.88 16.59
C VAL A 355 8.30 16.71 17.29
N ARG A 356 9.31 17.19 16.54
CA ARG A 356 10.36 18.08 17.08
C ARG A 356 9.84 19.46 17.47
N SER A 357 8.81 19.95 16.79
CA SER A 357 8.16 21.23 17.14
C SER A 357 7.34 21.16 18.44
N ARG A 358 7.05 19.95 18.93
CA ARG A 358 6.23 19.78 20.14
C ARG A 358 7.04 19.90 21.43
N PRO A 359 6.53 20.63 22.43
CA PRO A 359 7.20 20.74 23.73
C PRO A 359 7.35 19.40 24.47
N ASP A 360 6.42 18.48 24.29
CA ASP A 360 6.44 17.14 24.89
C ASP A 360 7.12 16.09 24.01
N GLY A 361 7.47 16.45 22.76
CA GLY A 361 8.07 15.55 21.79
C GLY A 361 7.20 14.36 21.42
N LYS A 362 5.87 14.46 21.49
CA LYS A 362 4.96 13.30 21.36
C LYS A 362 3.75 13.53 20.47
N LEU A 363 3.45 12.57 19.61
CA LEU A 363 2.31 12.57 18.68
C LEU A 363 1.69 11.19 18.57
N GLU A 364 0.42 11.15 18.17
CA GLU A 364 -0.22 9.96 17.65
C GLU A 364 -0.63 10.17 16.20
N LEU A 365 -0.27 9.24 15.32
CA LEU A 365 -0.75 9.21 13.93
C LEU A 365 -1.87 8.19 13.80
N ARG A 366 -2.89 8.53 13.01
CA ARG A 366 -4.01 7.66 12.71
C ARG A 366 -4.42 7.74 11.26
N HIS A 367 -4.40 6.60 10.58
CA HIS A 367 -4.96 6.43 9.26
C HIS A 367 -6.26 5.64 9.38
N LYS A 368 -7.38 6.27 9.03
CA LYS A 368 -8.72 5.64 9.03
C LYS A 368 -9.31 5.56 7.62
N THR A 369 -9.05 6.56 6.80
CA THR A 369 -9.62 6.74 5.47
C THR A 369 -8.49 7.07 4.50
N ILE A 370 -8.54 6.48 3.31
CA ILE A 370 -7.55 6.67 2.24
C ILE A 370 -7.27 8.16 2.03
N GLY A 371 -5.99 8.49 1.86
CA GLY A 371 -5.54 9.84 1.51
C GLY A 371 -5.44 10.81 2.69
N ASN A 372 -5.84 10.43 3.91
CA ASN A 372 -5.73 11.31 5.08
C ASN A 372 -5.09 10.66 6.30
N LEU A 373 -3.92 11.16 6.70
CA LEU A 373 -3.22 10.78 7.93
C LEU A 373 -3.44 11.85 9.01
N GLU A 374 -4.24 11.51 10.02
CA GLU A 374 -4.51 12.38 11.16
C GLU A 374 -3.28 12.43 12.08
N VAL A 375 -2.83 13.64 12.43
CA VAL A 375 -1.79 13.88 13.45
C VAL A 375 -2.48 14.42 14.69
N ARG A 376 -2.35 13.73 15.82
CA ARG A 376 -3.08 13.99 17.05
C ARG A 376 -2.18 14.13 18.26
N GLU A 377 -2.71 14.76 19.30
CA GLU A 377 -2.08 14.73 20.62
C GLU A 377 -2.03 13.29 21.16
N GLN A 378 -0.87 12.89 21.67
CA GLN A 378 -0.73 11.64 22.39
C GLN A 378 -1.31 11.79 23.80
N LEU A 379 -2.18 10.87 24.19
CA LEU A 379 -2.76 10.83 25.53
C LEU A 379 -1.87 10.03 26.50
N ALA A 380 -2.05 10.27 27.80
CA ALA A 380 -1.19 9.71 28.86
C ALA A 380 -1.28 8.17 29.02
N ASP A 381 -2.27 7.51 28.41
CA ASP A 381 -2.42 6.05 28.39
C ASP A 381 -1.45 5.35 27.43
N ALA A 382 -0.70 6.11 26.63
CA ALA A 382 0.16 5.58 25.59
C ALA A 382 1.51 5.02 26.09
N GLY A 383 2.01 5.49 27.23
CA GLY A 383 3.33 5.13 27.75
C GLY A 383 4.49 5.86 27.03
N ASP A 384 5.72 5.43 27.33
CA ASP A 384 6.97 5.96 26.77
C ASP A 384 7.70 4.88 25.96
N ALA A 385 8.41 5.28 24.91
CA ALA A 385 9.18 4.38 24.05
C ALA A 385 10.18 3.51 24.82
N LEU A 386 10.86 4.13 25.80
CA LEU A 386 11.95 3.55 26.58
C LEU A 386 11.81 3.89 28.07
N SER A 387 12.25 2.99 28.94
CA SER A 387 12.44 3.30 30.36
C SER A 387 13.45 4.42 30.56
N ALA A 388 13.33 5.15 31.67
CA ALA A 388 14.27 6.23 32.02
C ALA A 388 15.74 5.75 32.05
N SER A 389 15.97 4.51 32.50
CA SER A 389 17.30 3.88 32.51
C SER A 389 17.84 3.68 31.10
N VAL A 390 17.05 3.11 30.18
CA VAL A 390 17.52 2.85 28.82
C VAL A 390 17.61 4.13 28.01
N ARG A 391 16.73 5.11 28.25
CA ARG A 391 16.87 6.47 27.71
C ARG A 391 18.20 7.11 28.09
N THR A 392 18.63 6.97 29.35
CA THR A 392 19.92 7.49 29.82
C THR A 392 21.09 6.78 29.13
N LEU A 393 21.02 5.47 28.93
CA LEU A 393 22.04 4.71 28.21
C LEU A 393 22.09 5.11 26.73
N TRP A 394 20.94 5.32 26.10
CA TRP A 394 20.82 5.80 24.72
C TRP A 394 21.44 7.20 24.56
N ALA A 395 21.11 8.14 25.45
CA ALA A 395 21.71 9.48 25.47
C ALA A 395 23.24 9.41 25.59
N LYS A 396 23.74 8.56 26.50
CA LYS A 396 25.18 8.38 26.70
C LYS A 396 25.86 7.81 25.45
N ALA A 397 25.29 6.80 24.80
CA ALA A 397 25.84 6.24 23.57
C ALA A 397 25.94 7.28 22.45
N ARG A 398 24.97 8.20 22.37
CA ARG A 398 24.98 9.33 21.44
C ARG A 398 26.05 10.38 21.75
N ALA A 399 26.36 10.63 23.03
CA ALA A 399 27.23 11.72 23.46
C ALA A 399 28.76 11.44 23.42
N VAL A 400 29.21 10.20 23.26
CA VAL A 400 30.64 9.83 23.42
C VAL A 400 31.49 10.24 22.20
N ASN A 401 31.74 11.54 21.93
CA ASN A 401 32.96 11.96 21.17
C ASN A 401 33.37 13.44 21.18
N ASP A 402 32.88 14.31 22.05
CA ASP A 402 33.46 15.67 22.19
C ASP A 402 34.78 15.70 22.99
N GLY A 403 35.43 14.54 23.14
CA GLY A 403 36.39 14.27 24.21
C GLY A 403 37.81 13.97 23.80
N VAL A 404 38.27 14.24 22.57
CA VAL A 404 39.71 14.22 22.25
C VAL A 404 40.05 15.21 21.13
N THR A 405 40.28 16.48 21.48
CA THR A 405 41.53 17.20 21.17
C THR A 405 41.58 18.51 21.96
N SER A 406 42.52 18.53 22.90
CA SER A 406 43.13 19.64 23.64
C SER A 406 42.87 21.08 23.17
N GLY A 407 42.53 21.96 24.13
CA GLY A 407 42.78 23.39 24.03
C GLY A 407 41.97 24.22 25.02
N GLU A 408 42.53 24.47 26.20
CA GLU A 408 42.01 25.35 27.24
C GLU A 408 41.67 26.76 26.72
N SER A 409 40.49 27.28 27.06
CA SER A 409 40.36 28.58 27.77
C SER A 409 38.90 28.92 28.03
N ALA A 410 38.59 29.13 29.30
CA ALA A 410 37.33 29.65 29.81
C ALA A 410 37.19 31.17 29.57
N SER A 411 35.97 31.63 29.30
CA SER A 411 35.46 32.90 29.83
C SER A 411 33.94 32.98 29.70
N ASP A 412 33.34 33.44 30.79
CA ASP A 412 31.94 33.56 31.17
C ASP A 412 31.02 34.43 30.27
N PRO A 413 29.69 34.37 30.50
CA PRO A 413 28.63 34.95 29.69
C PRO A 413 28.28 36.39 30.12
N ASP A 414 27.58 37.14 29.25
CA ASP A 414 26.52 38.04 29.70
C ASP A 414 25.66 38.65 28.58
N SER A 415 24.48 39.08 29.02
CA SER A 415 23.59 40.14 28.51
C SER A 415 22.45 39.79 27.55
N ASP A 416 21.32 39.41 28.15
CA ASP A 416 20.09 40.22 28.29
C ASP A 416 19.50 41.04 27.12
N ALA A 417 18.16 40.96 27.09
CA ALA A 417 17.17 42.02 26.88
C ALA A 417 16.52 42.23 25.49
N SER A 418 15.25 41.79 25.47
CA SER A 418 14.02 42.59 25.21
C SER A 418 13.65 43.03 23.80
N SER A 419 12.48 42.52 23.41
CA SER A 419 11.31 43.17 22.79
C SER A 419 11.51 44.32 21.79
N LEU A 420 10.72 44.29 20.72
CA LEU A 420 9.83 45.40 20.38
C LEU A 420 8.78 44.95 19.34
N ASN A 421 7.54 45.20 19.70
CA ASN A 421 6.30 45.06 18.94
C ASN A 421 6.12 46.27 18.02
N TRP A 422 5.50 46.12 16.84
CA TRP A 422 4.87 47.23 16.13
C TRP A 422 3.59 46.78 15.41
N ASP A 423 2.55 47.56 15.66
CA ASP A 423 1.15 47.42 15.31
C ASP A 423 0.81 48.10 13.96
N GLU A 424 -0.33 47.67 13.42
CA GLU A 424 -1.28 48.23 12.43
C GLU A 424 -0.99 49.49 11.58
N GLY A 425 -1.54 49.49 10.35
CA GLY A 425 -1.88 50.74 9.64
C GLY A 425 -2.34 50.63 8.17
N SER A 426 -3.64 50.37 7.97
CA SER A 426 -4.61 50.91 6.98
C SER A 426 -4.29 51.19 5.48
N GLU A 427 -5.30 50.88 4.65
CA GLU A 427 -5.54 51.16 3.22
C GLU A 427 -5.51 52.66 2.79
N PRO A 428 -5.64 52.96 1.47
CA PRO A 428 -6.99 53.32 0.97
C PRO A 428 -7.35 52.92 -0.49
N ASP A 429 -8.60 52.51 -0.61
CA ASP A 429 -9.68 52.70 -1.59
C ASP A 429 -9.54 53.65 -2.82
N PHE A 430 -10.22 53.29 -3.92
CA PHE A 430 -10.84 54.22 -4.90
C PHE A 430 -12.00 53.51 -5.67
N THR A 431 -13.24 53.74 -5.23
CA THR A 431 -14.45 54.28 -5.94
C THR A 431 -14.61 54.06 -7.48
N ALA A 432 -15.79 53.91 -8.10
CA ALA A 432 -17.19 54.23 -7.74
C ALA A 432 -18.23 53.58 -8.71
N GLU A 433 -19.46 53.35 -8.17
CA GLU A 433 -20.82 53.74 -8.66
C GLU A 433 -21.32 53.43 -10.11
N LEU A 434 -22.62 53.18 -10.45
CA LEU A 434 -23.95 53.49 -9.86
C LEU A 434 -25.04 52.48 -10.37
N VAL A 435 -25.87 51.98 -9.44
CA VAL A 435 -27.37 52.06 -9.33
C VAL A 435 -28.31 51.74 -10.54
N ALA A 436 -29.17 50.71 -10.39
CA ALA A 436 -30.65 50.83 -10.14
C ALA A 436 -31.51 49.58 -10.51
N GLN A 437 -32.26 49.10 -9.50
CA GLN A 437 -33.69 48.72 -9.50
C GLN A 437 -34.22 47.46 -10.23
N SER A 438 -34.67 46.50 -9.40
CA SER A 438 -35.78 45.51 -9.58
C SER A 438 -37.16 46.20 -9.80
N PRO A 439 -38.31 45.53 -10.11
CA PRO A 439 -38.68 44.13 -9.79
C PRO A 439 -39.59 43.36 -10.80
N HIS A 440 -39.93 42.11 -10.41
CA HIS A 440 -41.11 41.29 -10.78
C HIS A 440 -41.02 40.23 -11.90
N ALA A 441 -41.33 38.98 -11.51
CA ALA A 441 -41.87 37.90 -12.34
C ALA A 441 -43.43 38.02 -12.38
N PRO A 442 -44.19 37.42 -13.34
CA PRO A 442 -44.35 35.96 -13.39
C PRO A 442 -44.63 35.30 -14.78
N SER A 443 -44.40 33.97 -14.79
CA SER A 443 -45.07 32.85 -15.50
C SER A 443 -45.71 32.95 -16.91
N SER A 444 -45.54 31.81 -17.61
CA SER A 444 -46.43 31.19 -18.61
C SER A 444 -46.28 31.60 -20.07
N PHE A 445 -45.58 30.77 -20.86
CA PHE A 445 -45.83 30.65 -22.30
C PHE A 445 -45.66 29.19 -22.77
N SER A 446 -46.76 28.45 -22.71
CA SER A 446 -46.91 27.03 -23.12
C SER A 446 -47.48 26.87 -24.54
N SER A 447 -47.17 27.76 -25.50
CA SER A 447 -47.73 27.54 -26.86
C SER A 447 -46.97 28.10 -28.06
N VAL A 448 -45.72 28.54 -27.90
CA VAL A 448 -44.84 28.83 -29.06
C VAL A 448 -43.91 27.63 -29.37
N ILE A 449 -43.95 26.58 -28.55
CA ILE A 449 -43.07 25.40 -28.62
C ILE A 449 -43.22 24.60 -29.92
N ASN A 450 -44.36 24.61 -30.62
CA ASN A 450 -44.58 23.68 -31.73
C ASN A 450 -44.32 24.22 -33.15
N LYS A 451 -43.64 25.37 -33.33
CA LYS A 451 -43.37 25.90 -34.68
C LYS A 451 -41.96 26.42 -34.95
N VAL A 452 -41.08 26.44 -33.94
CA VAL A 452 -39.64 26.73 -34.11
C VAL A 452 -38.81 25.43 -34.21
N GLU A 453 -39.39 24.27 -33.88
CA GLU A 453 -38.73 22.96 -33.84
C GLU A 453 -38.41 22.30 -35.21
N ARG A 454 -38.65 22.97 -36.35
CA ARG A 454 -38.44 22.32 -37.67
C ARG A 454 -37.60 23.09 -38.70
N ALA A 455 -36.99 24.21 -38.32
CA ALA A 455 -36.01 24.87 -39.18
C ALA A 455 -34.93 25.56 -38.33
N ASN A 456 -33.69 25.09 -38.48
CA ASN A 456 -32.44 25.56 -37.85
C ASN A 456 -32.18 25.22 -36.38
N LYS A 457 -31.43 24.14 -36.16
CA LYS A 457 -29.99 24.23 -35.83
C LYS A 457 -29.36 22.85 -35.98
N MET A 458 -28.41 22.68 -36.90
CA MET A 458 -27.28 21.82 -36.59
C MET A 458 -26.76 22.34 -35.25
N ALA A 459 -26.85 21.56 -34.18
CA ALA A 459 -26.25 21.96 -32.92
C ALA A 459 -24.76 22.16 -33.22
N SER A 460 -24.30 23.42 -33.19
CA SER A 460 -22.88 23.68 -33.30
C SER A 460 -22.28 23.19 -31.98
N PHE A 461 -21.39 22.21 -32.10
CA PHE A 461 -20.60 21.72 -30.99
C PHE A 461 -19.24 22.38 -31.06
N GLU A 462 -18.83 22.98 -29.96
CA GLU A 462 -17.45 23.39 -29.79
C GLU A 462 -16.68 22.22 -29.20
N ILE A 463 -15.60 21.80 -29.87
CA ILE A 463 -14.76 20.69 -29.41
C ILE A 463 -13.54 21.26 -28.72
N LEU A 464 -13.35 20.89 -27.46
CA LEU A 464 -12.33 21.44 -26.58
C LEU A 464 -11.64 20.32 -25.80
N VAL A 465 -10.41 20.58 -25.37
CA VAL A 465 -9.77 19.81 -24.30
C VAL A 465 -10.38 20.32 -22.97
N PRO A 466 -10.93 19.43 -22.12
CA PRO A 466 -11.54 19.86 -20.86
C PRO A 466 -10.48 20.24 -19.82
N SER A 467 -10.88 21.07 -18.87
CA SER A 467 -10.10 21.42 -17.69
C SER A 467 -10.50 20.56 -16.48
N GLU A 468 -9.75 20.63 -15.37
CA GLU A 468 -10.13 19.95 -14.12
C GLU A 468 -11.51 20.42 -13.60
N ALA A 469 -11.97 21.63 -13.93
CA ALA A 469 -13.29 22.11 -13.54
C ALA A 469 -14.44 21.38 -14.28
N ASP A 470 -14.15 20.73 -15.41
CA ASP A 470 -15.14 20.06 -16.25
C ASP A 470 -15.36 18.59 -15.83
N VAL A 471 -14.51 18.01 -14.96
CA VAL A 471 -14.46 16.56 -14.67
C VAL A 471 -15.70 16.03 -13.97
N GLY A 472 -16.33 16.85 -13.10
CA GLY A 472 -17.60 16.49 -12.47
C GLY A 472 -18.69 16.29 -13.51
N ARG A 473 -18.79 17.21 -14.48
CA ARG A 473 -19.77 17.12 -15.57
C ARG A 473 -19.50 15.92 -16.50
N ILE A 474 -18.23 15.59 -16.73
CA ILE A 474 -17.84 14.40 -17.50
C ILE A 474 -18.28 13.11 -16.78
N ALA A 475 -18.09 13.02 -15.47
CA ALA A 475 -18.51 11.88 -14.66
C ALA A 475 -20.04 11.70 -14.66
N GLU A 476 -20.80 12.79 -14.50
CA GLU A 476 -22.26 12.78 -14.60
C GLU A 476 -22.74 12.22 -15.95
N ILE A 477 -22.16 12.70 -17.06
CA ILE A 477 -22.50 12.25 -18.41
C ILE A 477 -22.17 10.77 -18.59
N HIS A 478 -21.03 10.32 -18.03
CA HIS A 478 -20.62 8.92 -18.12
C HIS A 478 -21.68 8.02 -17.48
N LEU A 479 -22.05 8.29 -16.22
CA LEU A 479 -23.06 7.51 -15.51
C LEU A 479 -24.42 7.57 -16.20
N ALA A 480 -24.86 8.76 -16.61
CA ALA A 480 -26.15 8.94 -17.27
C ALA A 480 -26.22 8.19 -18.61
N ALA A 481 -25.16 8.24 -19.41
CA ALA A 481 -25.09 7.55 -20.70
C ALA A 481 -25.02 6.02 -20.55
N MET A 482 -24.30 5.53 -19.54
CA MET A 482 -24.11 4.10 -19.29
C MET A 482 -25.20 3.46 -18.43
N ASN A 483 -26.16 4.24 -17.90
CA ASN A 483 -27.19 3.71 -17.01
C ASN A 483 -28.08 2.62 -17.65
N SER A 484 -28.25 2.61 -18.98
CA SER A 484 -28.96 1.53 -19.68
C SER A 484 -28.09 0.29 -19.93
N ASN A 485 -26.77 0.39 -19.77
CA ASN A 485 -25.85 -0.72 -19.97
C ASN A 485 -26.01 -1.73 -18.82
N ILE A 486 -26.40 -2.96 -19.16
CA ILE A 486 -26.60 -4.05 -18.19
C ILE A 486 -25.31 -4.46 -17.49
N LEU A 487 -24.14 -4.26 -18.12
CA LEU A 487 -22.84 -4.55 -17.51
C LEU A 487 -22.54 -3.61 -16.33
N LEU A 488 -22.88 -2.32 -16.47
CA LEU A 488 -22.67 -1.34 -15.40
C LEU A 488 -23.33 -1.80 -14.09
N HIS A 489 -24.57 -2.33 -14.17
CA HIS A 489 -25.30 -2.81 -13.00
C HIS A 489 -24.83 -4.18 -12.50
N ALA A 490 -24.10 -4.95 -13.29
CA ALA A 490 -23.41 -6.14 -12.81
C ALA A 490 -22.12 -5.78 -12.07
N GLN A 491 -21.37 -4.81 -12.59
CA GLN A 491 -20.13 -4.30 -11.99
C GLN A 491 -20.40 -3.43 -10.75
N PHE A 492 -21.52 -2.73 -10.69
CA PHE A 492 -21.92 -1.88 -9.57
C PHE A 492 -23.36 -2.21 -9.15
N PRO A 493 -23.56 -3.32 -8.41
CA PRO A 493 -24.89 -3.91 -8.19
C PRO A 493 -25.75 -3.16 -7.17
N THR A 494 -25.19 -2.25 -6.39
CA THR A 494 -25.91 -1.50 -5.35
C THR A 494 -26.01 -0.02 -5.70
N SER A 495 -27.05 0.66 -5.19
CA SER A 495 -27.18 2.11 -5.33
C SER A 495 -26.00 2.87 -4.70
N GLU A 496 -25.42 2.32 -3.64
CA GLU A 496 -24.23 2.87 -2.98
C GLU A 496 -22.99 2.76 -3.88
N ALA A 497 -22.78 1.59 -4.52
CA ALA A 497 -21.68 1.40 -5.47
C ALA A 497 -21.76 2.36 -6.65
N LEU A 498 -22.97 2.62 -7.18
CA LEU A 498 -23.19 3.60 -8.25
C LEU A 498 -22.96 5.05 -7.77
N GLN A 499 -23.30 5.38 -6.53
CA GLN A 499 -23.02 6.71 -5.95
C GLN A 499 -21.51 6.92 -5.75
N ASN A 500 -20.78 5.88 -5.36
CA ASN A 500 -19.32 5.93 -5.21
C ASN A 500 -18.58 6.02 -6.55
N LEU A 501 -19.22 5.59 -7.65
CA LEU A 501 -18.61 5.59 -8.97
C LEU A 501 -18.47 7.00 -9.56
N GLU A 502 -19.38 7.92 -9.28
CA GLU A 502 -19.31 9.30 -9.79
C GLU A 502 -18.03 10.05 -9.36
N PRO A 503 -17.71 10.17 -8.06
CA PRO A 503 -16.48 10.83 -7.64
C PRO A 503 -15.22 10.09 -8.11
N PHE A 504 -15.29 8.76 -8.23
CA PHE A 504 -14.20 7.96 -8.80
C PHE A 504 -13.95 8.31 -10.27
N LEU A 505 -14.99 8.38 -11.10
CA LEU A 505 -14.86 8.75 -12.51
C LEU A 505 -14.33 10.18 -12.70
N ALA A 506 -14.69 11.10 -11.80
CA ALA A 506 -14.14 12.45 -11.78
C ALA A 506 -12.63 12.43 -11.49
N SER A 507 -12.21 11.70 -10.45
CA SER A 507 -10.79 11.51 -10.09
C SER A 507 -9.99 10.84 -11.21
N LEU A 508 -10.53 9.77 -11.80
CA LEU A 508 -9.93 9.08 -12.95
C LEU A 508 -9.74 10.02 -14.13
N THR A 509 -10.71 10.89 -14.40
CA THR A 509 -10.59 11.89 -15.47
C THR A 509 -9.50 12.91 -15.16
N ILE A 510 -9.32 13.34 -13.90
CA ILE A 510 -8.21 14.22 -13.52
C ILE A 510 -6.86 13.56 -13.82
N SER A 511 -6.70 12.28 -13.47
CA SER A 511 -5.47 11.52 -13.77
C SER A 511 -5.23 11.44 -15.29
N GLN A 512 -6.26 11.10 -16.05
CA GLN A 512 -6.18 11.00 -17.52
C GLN A 512 -5.87 12.33 -18.22
N LEU A 513 -6.24 13.47 -17.65
CA LEU A 513 -5.87 14.78 -18.19
C LEU A 513 -4.38 15.12 -17.99
N LYS A 514 -3.70 14.42 -17.07
CA LYS A 514 -2.28 14.59 -16.78
C LYS A 514 -1.41 13.59 -17.53
N ASP A 515 -1.99 12.47 -17.96
CA ASP A 515 -1.28 11.41 -18.68
C ASP A 515 -1.04 11.81 -20.15
N PRO A 516 0.23 11.97 -20.59
CA PRO A 516 0.54 12.29 -21.98
C PRO A 516 0.19 11.17 -22.97
N LYS A 517 -0.10 9.96 -22.49
CA LYS A 517 -0.51 8.79 -23.28
C LYS A 517 -2.03 8.69 -23.46
N VAL A 518 -2.82 9.58 -22.83
CA VAL A 518 -4.28 9.58 -22.91
C VAL A 518 -4.79 10.89 -23.52
N GLY A 519 -5.72 10.77 -24.46
CA GLY A 519 -6.46 11.89 -25.02
C GLY A 519 -7.85 12.00 -24.42
N VAL A 520 -8.28 13.23 -24.11
CA VAL A 520 -9.63 13.55 -23.66
C VAL A 520 -10.15 14.77 -24.41
N LEU A 521 -11.34 14.65 -25.01
CA LEU A 521 -12.06 15.78 -25.63
C LEU A 521 -13.50 15.83 -25.17
N VAL A 522 -14.04 17.04 -25.10
CA VAL A 522 -15.46 17.30 -24.81
C VAL A 522 -16.12 18.04 -25.96
N ALA A 523 -17.41 17.78 -26.16
CA ALA A 523 -18.29 18.57 -27.00
C ALA A 523 -19.16 19.47 -26.11
N ARG A 524 -18.97 20.78 -26.23
CA ARG A 524 -19.75 21.81 -25.55
C ARG A 524 -20.81 22.35 -26.50
N HIS A 525 -22.06 22.45 -26.04
CA HIS A 525 -23.14 23.00 -26.85
C HIS A 525 -23.01 24.53 -26.94
N SER A 526 -22.77 25.09 -28.14
CA SER A 526 -22.34 26.50 -28.28
C SER A 526 -23.30 27.55 -27.67
N GLN A 527 -24.58 27.24 -27.52
CA GLN A 527 -25.57 28.17 -26.92
C GLN A 527 -25.81 27.96 -25.43
N LEU A 528 -25.65 26.73 -24.95
CA LEU A 528 -25.92 26.42 -23.54
C LEU A 528 -24.64 26.48 -22.71
N GLN A 529 -23.48 26.47 -23.39
CA GLN A 529 -22.15 26.42 -22.78
C GLN A 529 -21.94 25.22 -21.85
N ASP A 530 -22.85 24.23 -21.90
CA ASP A 530 -22.79 22.98 -21.15
C ASP A 530 -22.06 21.91 -21.96
N ILE A 531 -21.31 21.06 -21.27
CA ILE A 531 -20.71 19.86 -21.85
C ILE A 531 -21.83 18.83 -22.00
N ILE A 532 -21.91 18.23 -23.19
CA ILE A 532 -22.99 17.29 -23.53
C ILE A 532 -22.46 15.95 -24.03
N SER A 533 -21.17 15.85 -24.33
CA SER A 533 -20.51 14.59 -24.71
C SER A 533 -19.01 14.68 -24.47
N PHE A 534 -18.37 13.52 -24.27
CA PHE A 534 -16.93 13.40 -24.19
C PHE A 534 -16.44 12.14 -24.92
N ILE A 535 -15.15 12.13 -25.26
CA ILE A 535 -14.42 10.97 -25.76
C ILE A 535 -13.09 10.84 -25.01
N LYS A 536 -12.68 9.60 -24.74
CA LYS A 536 -11.40 9.24 -24.16
C LYS A 536 -10.72 8.18 -25.03
N TRP A 537 -9.42 8.27 -25.20
CA TRP A 537 -8.66 7.28 -25.95
C TRP A 537 -7.20 7.21 -25.51
N ASP A 538 -6.60 6.04 -25.70
CA ASP A 538 -5.17 5.84 -25.48
C ASP A 538 -4.41 6.06 -26.79
N LEU A 539 -3.25 6.73 -26.70
CA LEU A 539 -2.37 6.94 -27.84
C LEU A 539 -1.62 5.65 -28.22
N PRO A 540 -1.18 5.51 -29.48
CA PRO A 540 -0.42 4.34 -29.91
C PRO A 540 1.00 4.36 -29.33
N VAL A 541 1.31 3.42 -28.43
CA VAL A 541 2.65 3.24 -27.84
C VAL A 541 3.35 2.02 -28.47
N SER A 542 4.58 2.19 -28.99
CA SER A 542 5.36 1.08 -29.56
C SER A 542 5.94 0.17 -28.48
N GLU A 543 5.88 -1.15 -28.67
CA GLU A 543 6.48 -2.14 -27.76
C GLU A 543 7.97 -1.85 -27.52
N GLY A 544 8.33 -1.79 -26.24
CA GLY A 544 9.60 -1.26 -25.73
C GLY A 544 9.41 -0.32 -24.53
N HIS A 545 8.17 0.13 -24.28
CA HIS A 545 7.75 0.95 -23.13
C HIS A 545 6.50 0.39 -22.41
N PHE A 546 6.28 -0.93 -22.46
CA PHE A 546 5.21 -1.60 -21.72
C PHE A 546 5.79 -2.32 -20.52
N GLU A 547 6.23 -1.54 -19.54
CA GLU A 547 6.54 -1.97 -18.17
C GLU A 547 6.81 -0.71 -17.33
N GLU A 548 5.87 0.25 -17.32
CA GLU A 548 5.94 1.36 -16.36
C GLU A 548 4.55 1.99 -16.19
N GLU A 549 4.11 1.96 -14.93
CA GLU A 549 2.98 2.69 -14.31
C GLU A 549 1.55 2.29 -14.73
N ILE A 550 1.04 1.24 -14.08
CA ILE A 550 -0.31 1.35 -13.48
C ILE A 550 -0.11 1.22 -11.97
N GLU A 551 0.15 2.35 -11.31
CA GLU A 551 -0.02 2.48 -9.86
C GLU A 551 -1.44 2.04 -9.48
N ASP A 552 -1.57 1.10 -8.54
CA ASP A 552 -2.71 0.85 -7.63
C ASP A 552 -4.10 1.33 -8.12
N PHE A 553 -4.56 0.90 -9.29
CA PHE A 553 -5.90 1.21 -9.81
C PHE A 553 -6.96 0.42 -9.02
N LYS A 554 -7.53 1.04 -7.97
CA LYS A 554 -8.60 0.47 -7.16
C LYS A 554 -9.95 1.06 -7.56
N TRP A 555 -10.86 0.22 -8.03
CA TRP A 555 -12.25 0.61 -8.31
C TRP A 555 -12.98 1.12 -7.06
N SER A 556 -14.02 1.94 -7.27
CA SER A 556 -14.83 2.48 -6.17
C SER A 556 -15.47 1.38 -5.30
N ASP A 557 -15.67 1.68 -4.02
CA ASP A 557 -16.25 0.75 -3.05
C ASP A 557 -17.63 0.23 -3.49
N GLY A 558 -17.86 -1.06 -3.23
CA GLY A 558 -19.12 -1.75 -3.56
C GLY A 558 -19.18 -2.30 -4.98
N CYS A 559 -18.12 -2.15 -5.79
CA CYS A 559 -18.03 -2.80 -7.09
C CYS A 559 -17.89 -4.33 -6.96
N CYS A 560 -18.33 -5.04 -8.00
CA CYS A 560 -18.15 -6.46 -8.15
C CYS A 560 -16.91 -6.72 -9.03
N GLN A 561 -15.75 -6.81 -8.37
CA GLN A 561 -14.45 -6.98 -9.02
C GLN A 561 -14.43 -8.09 -10.07
N ARG A 562 -15.13 -9.21 -9.81
CA ARG A 562 -15.27 -10.33 -10.75
C ARG A 562 -15.69 -9.87 -12.16
N TYR A 563 -16.74 -9.06 -12.30
CA TYR A 563 -17.23 -8.64 -13.63
C TYR A 563 -16.40 -7.50 -14.25
N LEU A 564 -15.58 -6.82 -13.44
CA LEU A 564 -14.60 -5.85 -13.93
C LEU A 564 -13.39 -6.58 -14.53
N ASP A 565 -12.86 -7.57 -13.81
CA ASP A 565 -11.74 -8.40 -14.25
C ASP A 565 -12.11 -9.26 -15.45
N GLU A 566 -13.28 -9.92 -15.41
CA GLU A 566 -13.75 -10.76 -16.51
C GLU A 566 -13.94 -9.93 -17.80
N TYR A 567 -14.49 -8.72 -17.69
CA TYR A 567 -14.59 -7.80 -18.83
C TYR A 567 -13.20 -7.41 -19.36
N ALA A 568 -12.30 -6.94 -18.49
CA ALA A 568 -10.96 -6.48 -18.89
C ALA A 568 -10.18 -7.60 -19.60
N PHE A 569 -10.25 -8.82 -19.07
CA PHE A 569 -9.63 -10.00 -19.65
C PHE A 569 -10.21 -10.37 -21.02
N LEU A 570 -11.55 -10.40 -21.15
CA LEU A 570 -12.22 -10.74 -22.40
C LEU A 570 -11.99 -9.67 -23.49
N ALA A 571 -12.02 -8.40 -23.12
CA ALA A 571 -11.74 -7.28 -24.01
C ALA A 571 -10.30 -7.34 -24.54
N GLU A 572 -9.31 -7.60 -23.68
CA GLU A 572 -7.92 -7.69 -24.12
C GLU A 572 -7.67 -8.92 -25.01
N GLN A 573 -8.28 -10.07 -24.70
CA GLN A 573 -8.22 -11.22 -25.61
C GLN A 573 -8.89 -10.93 -26.96
N ALA A 574 -10.04 -10.27 -26.96
CA ALA A 574 -10.75 -9.93 -28.19
C ALA A 574 -9.94 -8.94 -29.03
N LYS A 575 -9.29 -7.95 -28.40
CA LYS A 575 -8.30 -7.08 -29.05
C LYS A 575 -7.17 -7.89 -29.68
N GLN A 576 -6.55 -8.81 -28.93
CA GLN A 576 -5.45 -9.62 -29.43
C GLN A 576 -5.88 -10.48 -30.63
N ARG A 577 -7.10 -11.04 -30.63
CA ARG A 577 -7.64 -11.79 -31.77
C ARG A 577 -7.99 -10.89 -32.95
N ALA A 578 -8.54 -9.70 -32.69
CA ALA A 578 -9.00 -8.78 -33.72
C ALA A 578 -7.84 -8.09 -34.46
N ILE A 579 -6.82 -7.64 -33.73
CA ILE A 579 -5.75 -6.81 -34.28
C ILE A 579 -4.33 -7.23 -33.88
N GLY A 580 -4.16 -8.15 -32.93
CA GLY A 580 -2.86 -8.56 -32.41
C GLY A 580 -2.06 -7.37 -31.87
N ASP A 581 -0.78 -7.31 -32.21
CA ASP A 581 0.16 -6.27 -31.75
C ASP A 581 0.12 -5.01 -32.65
N LEU A 582 -0.95 -4.85 -33.43
CA LEU A 582 -1.11 -3.69 -34.29
C LEU A 582 -1.24 -2.42 -33.46
N LEU A 583 -0.25 -1.55 -33.60
CA LEU A 583 -0.26 -0.21 -33.02
C LEU A 583 -1.51 0.56 -33.47
N CYS A 584 -2.31 1.05 -32.52
CA CYS A 584 -3.58 1.74 -32.77
C CYS A 584 -3.88 2.82 -31.72
N TYR A 585 -4.72 3.79 -32.08
CA TYR A 585 -5.44 4.60 -31.09
C TYR A 585 -6.57 3.75 -30.50
N ARG A 586 -6.63 3.57 -29.18
CA ARG A 586 -7.70 2.79 -28.52
C ARG A 586 -8.74 3.73 -27.93
N VAL A 587 -9.92 3.82 -28.54
CA VAL A 587 -11.01 4.62 -27.96
C VAL A 587 -11.64 3.83 -26.82
N THR A 588 -11.54 4.35 -25.60
CA THR A 588 -12.00 3.68 -24.37
C THR A 588 -13.42 4.08 -23.99
N PHE A 589 -13.82 5.33 -24.24
CA PHE A 589 -15.18 5.80 -23.97
C PHE A 589 -15.65 6.84 -24.98
N VAL A 590 -16.91 6.72 -25.41
CA VAL A 590 -17.67 7.78 -26.10
C VAL A 590 -19.04 7.89 -25.45
N CYS A 591 -19.25 8.91 -24.63
CA CYS A 591 -20.51 9.09 -23.91
C CYS A 591 -21.17 10.40 -24.33
N THR A 592 -22.46 10.34 -24.62
CA THR A 592 -23.30 11.52 -24.88
C THR A 592 -24.44 11.53 -23.88
N ASP A 593 -24.67 12.69 -23.25
CA ASP A 593 -25.79 12.92 -22.34
C ASP A 593 -27.10 12.43 -22.99
N PRO A 594 -27.92 11.61 -22.32
CA PRO A 594 -29.13 11.04 -22.90
C PRO A 594 -30.07 12.08 -23.55
N ARG A 595 -30.08 13.32 -23.07
CA ARG A 595 -30.90 14.42 -23.63
C ARG A 595 -30.42 14.87 -25.02
N TRP A 596 -29.18 14.57 -25.38
CA TRP A 596 -28.48 15.01 -26.58
C TRP A 596 -28.07 13.86 -27.51
N GLN A 597 -28.40 12.62 -27.16
CA GLN A 597 -28.17 11.47 -28.04
C GLN A 597 -28.90 11.66 -29.39
N GLY A 598 -28.34 11.10 -30.47
CA GLY A 598 -28.87 11.26 -31.83
C GLY A 598 -28.60 12.62 -32.49
N HIS A 599 -27.98 13.59 -31.80
CA HIS A 599 -27.66 14.90 -32.36
C HIS A 599 -26.25 14.99 -32.98
N GLY A 600 -25.50 13.88 -32.98
CA GLY A 600 -24.21 13.74 -33.67
C GLY A 600 -22.96 14.14 -32.89
N ALA A 601 -23.08 14.54 -31.61
CA ALA A 601 -21.94 14.94 -30.77
C ALA A 601 -20.86 13.84 -30.67
N GLY A 602 -21.26 12.61 -30.32
CA GLY A 602 -20.35 11.46 -30.29
C GLY A 602 -19.64 11.22 -31.63
N SER A 603 -20.38 11.28 -32.74
CA SER A 603 -19.78 11.12 -34.08
C SER A 603 -18.80 12.24 -34.44
N VAL A 604 -19.02 13.47 -33.98
CA VAL A 604 -18.07 14.58 -34.20
C VAL A 604 -16.79 14.35 -33.40
N LEU A 605 -16.90 13.92 -32.15
CA LEU A 605 -15.76 13.58 -31.30
C LEU A 605 -14.95 12.40 -31.86
N THR A 606 -15.60 11.31 -32.28
CA THR A 606 -14.91 10.17 -32.91
C THR A 606 -14.17 10.60 -34.18
N ARG A 607 -14.76 11.47 -35.02
CA ARG A 607 -14.06 12.00 -36.21
C ARG A 607 -12.83 12.84 -35.87
N LYS A 608 -12.75 13.44 -34.69
CA LYS A 608 -11.54 14.17 -34.24
C LYS A 608 -10.39 13.20 -33.99
N VAL A 609 -10.65 12.11 -33.27
CA VAL A 609 -9.66 11.04 -33.05
C VAL A 609 -9.25 10.39 -34.36
N MET A 610 -10.20 10.09 -35.26
CA MET A 610 -9.89 9.59 -36.61
C MET A 610 -9.05 10.59 -37.43
N GLY A 611 -9.22 11.90 -37.20
CA GLY A 611 -8.41 12.94 -37.83
C GLY A 611 -6.95 12.90 -37.37
N GLU A 612 -6.73 12.73 -36.06
CA GLU A 612 -5.39 12.53 -35.48
C GLU A 612 -4.74 11.24 -35.98
N ALA A 613 -5.51 10.15 -35.98
CA ALA A 613 -5.08 8.85 -36.49
C ALA A 613 -4.74 8.89 -37.99
N ARG A 614 -5.51 9.64 -38.79
CA ARG A 614 -5.20 9.88 -40.20
C ARG A 614 -3.90 10.65 -40.39
N ALA A 615 -3.60 11.61 -39.52
CA ALA A 615 -2.37 12.41 -39.61
C ALA A 615 -1.12 11.57 -39.32
N THR A 616 -1.23 10.51 -38.52
CA THR A 616 -0.13 9.60 -38.17
C THR A 616 -0.12 8.30 -38.97
N GLY A 617 -1.16 8.04 -39.77
CA GLY A 617 -1.28 6.80 -40.55
C GLY A 617 -1.57 5.55 -39.68
N VAL A 618 -2.01 5.74 -38.44
CA VAL A 618 -2.28 4.68 -37.46
C VAL A 618 -3.80 4.42 -37.39
N PRO A 619 -4.25 3.16 -37.26
CA PRO A 619 -5.69 2.84 -37.15
C PRO A 619 -6.30 3.23 -35.79
N VAL A 620 -7.63 3.25 -35.73
CA VAL A 620 -8.41 3.44 -34.49
C VAL A 620 -9.18 2.17 -34.17
N TYR A 621 -8.97 1.63 -32.98
CA TYR A 621 -9.62 0.43 -32.45
C TYR A 621 -10.55 0.77 -31.29
N LEU A 622 -11.66 0.05 -31.15
CA LEU A 622 -12.59 0.17 -30.01
C LEU A 622 -13.43 -1.09 -29.80
N GLU A 623 -13.90 -1.28 -28.57
CA GLU A 623 -14.98 -2.19 -28.21
C GLU A 623 -16.31 -1.41 -28.13
N SER A 624 -17.30 -1.83 -28.93
CA SER A 624 -18.61 -1.16 -29.02
C SER A 624 -19.71 -2.00 -28.38
N THR A 625 -20.58 -1.35 -27.61
CA THR A 625 -21.89 -1.93 -27.28
C THR A 625 -22.72 -2.11 -28.56
N LEU A 626 -23.65 -3.07 -28.54
CA LEU A 626 -24.49 -3.39 -29.70
C LEU A 626 -25.31 -2.18 -30.19
N GLU A 627 -25.72 -1.29 -29.28
CA GLU A 627 -26.50 -0.10 -29.60
C GLU A 627 -25.69 0.93 -30.40
N ALA A 628 -24.36 0.96 -30.20
CA ALA A 628 -23.47 1.94 -30.83
C ALA A 628 -22.83 1.45 -32.14
N VAL A 629 -22.86 0.15 -32.45
CA VAL A 629 -22.22 -0.44 -33.64
C VAL A 629 -22.61 0.30 -34.93
N LYS A 630 -23.90 0.60 -35.12
CA LYS A 630 -24.39 1.28 -36.33
C LYS A 630 -23.77 2.67 -36.52
N MET A 631 -23.49 3.38 -35.42
CA MET A 631 -22.83 4.68 -35.46
C MET A 631 -21.41 4.53 -36.00
N TYR A 632 -20.64 3.58 -35.47
CA TYR A 632 -19.26 3.34 -35.89
C TYR A 632 -19.15 2.81 -37.33
N GLU A 633 -20.06 1.93 -37.76
CA GLU A 633 -20.14 1.50 -39.17
C GLU A 633 -20.36 2.69 -40.11
N THR A 634 -21.21 3.64 -39.71
CA THR A 634 -21.47 4.86 -40.51
C THR A 634 -20.24 5.77 -40.58
N LEU A 635 -19.33 5.65 -39.62
CA LEU A 635 -18.03 6.32 -39.62
C LEU A 635 -16.94 5.52 -40.37
N GLY A 636 -17.27 4.34 -40.89
CA GLY A 636 -16.38 3.48 -41.66
C GLY A 636 -15.58 2.47 -40.83
N PHE A 637 -15.96 2.22 -39.58
CA PHE A 637 -15.38 1.13 -38.81
C PHE A 637 -15.91 -0.22 -39.30
N GLU A 638 -15.03 -1.22 -39.34
CA GLU A 638 -15.35 -2.61 -39.66
C GLU A 638 -15.40 -3.43 -38.38
N GLN A 639 -16.35 -4.37 -38.29
CA GLN A 639 -16.44 -5.33 -37.19
C GLN A 639 -15.42 -6.45 -37.43
N LEU A 640 -14.58 -6.76 -36.44
CA LEU A 640 -13.50 -7.76 -36.57
C LEU A 640 -13.67 -8.97 -35.66
N ASP A 641 -14.13 -8.75 -34.44
CA ASP A 641 -14.36 -9.81 -33.45
C ASP A 641 -15.48 -9.40 -32.50
N GLU A 642 -15.91 -10.30 -31.64
CA GLU A 642 -16.88 -10.06 -30.59
C GLU A 642 -16.52 -10.89 -29.35
N PHE A 643 -16.99 -10.44 -28.20
CA PHE A 643 -16.92 -11.24 -26.98
C PHE A 643 -18.21 -11.14 -26.18
N GLU A 644 -18.47 -12.18 -25.41
CA GLU A 644 -19.68 -12.33 -24.63
C GLU A 644 -19.33 -12.69 -23.18
N MET A 645 -20.12 -12.18 -22.24
CA MET A 645 -19.96 -12.43 -20.81
C MET A 645 -21.30 -12.79 -20.19
N VAL A 646 -21.28 -13.74 -19.24
CA VAL A 646 -22.49 -14.15 -18.51
C VAL A 646 -22.61 -13.32 -17.24
N ILE A 647 -23.61 -12.45 -17.19
CA ILE A 647 -23.83 -11.52 -16.07
C ILE A 647 -25.18 -11.77 -15.38
N PRO A 648 -25.35 -11.39 -14.10
CA PRO A 648 -26.61 -11.54 -13.40
C PRO A 648 -27.66 -10.59 -13.97
N LYS A 649 -28.92 -11.06 -14.01
CA LYS A 649 -30.06 -10.17 -14.29
C LYS A 649 -30.30 -9.25 -13.11
N ARG A 650 -30.69 -8.01 -13.40
CA ARG A 650 -30.96 -6.97 -12.40
C ARG A 650 -32.09 -7.33 -11.43
N ASP A 651 -33.04 -8.16 -11.86
CA ASP A 651 -34.16 -8.65 -11.04
C ASP A 651 -33.81 -9.88 -10.18
N GLY A 652 -32.57 -10.38 -10.27
CA GLY A 652 -32.13 -11.57 -9.54
C GLY A 652 -32.70 -12.89 -10.08
N SER A 653 -33.41 -12.88 -11.22
CA SER A 653 -34.12 -14.06 -11.75
C SER A 653 -33.23 -15.09 -12.47
N GLY A 654 -31.91 -14.84 -12.55
CA GLY A 654 -30.94 -15.70 -13.23
C GLY A 654 -29.82 -14.90 -13.89
N THR A 655 -29.25 -15.44 -14.96
CA THR A 655 -28.18 -14.80 -15.74
C THR A 655 -28.66 -14.37 -17.13
N GLN A 656 -27.91 -13.48 -17.77
CA GLN A 656 -28.10 -13.00 -19.13
C GLN A 656 -26.74 -12.79 -19.81
N ILE A 657 -26.73 -12.73 -21.13
CA ILE A 657 -25.50 -12.52 -21.92
C ILE A 657 -25.33 -11.04 -22.19
N TYR A 658 -24.16 -10.51 -21.83
CA TYR A 658 -23.65 -9.22 -22.29
C TYR A 658 -22.72 -9.43 -23.48
N LYS A 659 -22.70 -8.51 -24.44
CA LYS A 659 -21.94 -8.63 -25.68
C LYS A 659 -21.38 -7.30 -26.15
N GLU A 660 -20.14 -7.31 -26.61
CA GLU A 660 -19.50 -6.20 -27.30
C GLU A 660 -18.85 -6.65 -28.61
N VAL A 661 -18.71 -5.69 -29.53
CA VAL A 661 -18.14 -5.90 -30.87
C VAL A 661 -16.85 -5.10 -30.99
N CYS A 662 -15.76 -5.78 -31.32
CA CYS A 662 -14.47 -5.18 -31.59
C CYS A 662 -14.48 -4.59 -32.99
N MET A 663 -14.21 -3.30 -33.10
CA MET A 663 -14.30 -2.54 -34.33
C MET A 663 -13.00 -1.82 -34.65
N LEU A 664 -12.66 -1.76 -35.94
CA LEU A 664 -11.44 -1.12 -36.41
C LEU A 664 -11.73 -0.17 -37.57
N TRP A 665 -11.18 1.03 -37.48
CA TRP A 665 -11.12 1.98 -38.59
C TRP A 665 -9.68 2.13 -39.06
N ARG A 666 -9.49 2.11 -40.38
CA ARG A 666 -8.18 2.28 -41.01
C ARG A 666 -8.13 3.61 -41.76
N PRO A 667 -7.04 4.40 -41.64
CA PRO A 667 -6.84 5.53 -42.51
C PRO A 667 -6.61 5.03 -43.94
N GLU A 668 -7.30 5.64 -44.91
CA GLU A 668 -7.04 5.37 -46.33
C GLU A 668 -5.58 5.71 -46.64
N MET A 669 -4.82 4.76 -47.21
CA MET A 669 -3.47 5.06 -47.70
C MET A 669 -3.58 6.07 -48.83
N GLN A 670 -2.92 7.21 -48.68
CA GLN A 670 -2.81 8.22 -49.73
C GLN A 670 -1.79 7.81 -50.79
#